data_AF-A0A665XBP4-F1
#
_entry.id   AF-A0A665XBP4-F1
#
_cell.length_a   1.000
_cell.length_b   1.000
_cell.length_c   1.000
_cell.angle_alpha   90.00
_cell.angle_beta   90.00
_cell.angle_gamma   90.00
#
_symmetry.space_group_name_H-M   'P 1'
#
loop_
_entity.id
_entity.type
_entity.pdbx_description
1 polymer ?
#
loop_
_entity_poly.entity_id
_entity_poly.type
_entity_poly.pdbx_seq_one_letter_code
_entity_poly.pdbx_strand_id
1 'polypeptide(L)'
;MNGFGYELFQVSEERDEEVAAFCHMLDILRSAYPSSDQSKNAGFVWSPSVGHEELHQGLGVSVKVTVISEHFREPLTFTCDGSSTVDLLIYQTLCYAQDDLDHLNVDDYLLKVCGQDEFFDNDDVTASPALTCTPPPPPQPPFSRVCFPVQINQLPRESQLTVTLFASSLPPPGGAEDKGKQRRSIEALGWCLCVASYGWSFFFLFVCLSISQVDFPTSSFEVRFSTPSPADFCPQYDFSRLDTISQIQLQDVLHKKAFFWLTAEDKRLLWEKKAFCQSESAALPLVLASAPCWEWACLPDIYALLRQWACLGHLDALGLLHASFPDQELRRTAVQWMDSISDPELLDFLPQLVQALKYECYLDSSLVRFLLRRAIGDIRVAHYLFWLLKDNLQDSQFSGRYQHLLAALLCCVGRGLRDEFDRQCWLISILSKVAHKVRDTTPSNRQSVLREGLDEMKQFFSMNSTCRLPLNPALVVKGINIQSCSFFNSNAVPLKLSFQNLDPLGDNINVIFKSGDDLRQDMLTLQMIRIMNKIWIQEGLDMRMVIFKCFSTGRGRGMVEMIPHADTLRKIQVEHGVTGSFKDRPLADWLLKHNPTDEQYDKAVENFIYSCAGCCVATYILGICDRHNDNIMLKTSGHMFHIDFGKFLGHAQMFGNIKRDRAPFVFTSDMAYVINGGDKPSSRFHDFVDLCCEAYNLIRKHTHLFLNLLGLMLSCGIPELSDLEDLKYVYDALRPHESEADATMYFTRLIESSLGSVATKLNFFIHNLAQMKFASSEDRPTLSFAPRVHTVKSDGLIRNLYICRHIRTTNPSKTYAFVVKVEREGQQEVQLVQRTFEEFYELHSKMRLIFPSSRLPSFPSRFVIGRSRGEAMADRRKDELNGYVWHLIHASPEVAQCDLVYSFFHPLPRDDRPGTTTSKPAEISWSPASGKELGEVKLSISYKNDKLFIMVMHIRGLVSLTDGTDPDPYVKLYLLPDPQKTSKRKTKAARRTCNPTYNEMLVYERIPRGDLDQRVIHLRVLGDGAFWENTLLGETFIPLKKLVPGQHWVDWHQLGAAGSDSAH
;
A
#
# COMPACT_ATOMS: atom_id res chain seq x y z
N MET A 1 -11.61 -33.48 6.22
CA MET A 1 -10.35 -33.15 6.92
C MET A 1 -10.13 -34.16 8.03
N ASN A 2 -9.84 -35.40 7.65
CA ASN A 2 -9.95 -36.55 8.54
C ASN A 2 -8.73 -36.54 9.49
N GLY A 3 -8.98 -36.42 10.80
CA GLY A 3 -7.96 -36.15 11.82
C GLY A 3 -7.98 -34.76 12.47
N PHE A 4 -8.80 -33.81 12.01
CA PHE A 4 -8.95 -32.47 12.63
C PHE A 4 -10.36 -32.24 13.26
N GLY A 5 -10.96 -33.31 13.77
CA GLY A 5 -12.25 -33.26 14.51
C GLY A 5 -12.10 -33.67 15.97
N TYR A 6 -13.20 -34.08 16.61
CA TYR A 6 -13.22 -34.57 18.01
C TYR A 6 -12.20 -35.70 18.29
N GLU A 7 -11.88 -36.50 17.27
CA GLU A 7 -10.87 -37.57 17.29
C GLU A 7 -9.48 -37.06 17.74
N LEU A 8 -9.15 -35.78 17.50
CA LEU A 8 -7.89 -35.16 17.94
C LEU A 8 -7.88 -34.91 19.46
N PHE A 9 -9.03 -34.56 20.03
CA PHE A 9 -9.18 -34.28 21.45
C PHE A 9 -9.30 -35.58 22.29
N GLN A 10 -10.04 -36.57 21.80
CA GLN A 10 -10.32 -37.84 22.51
C GLN A 10 -9.08 -38.60 23.02
N VAL A 11 -7.93 -38.48 22.36
CA VAL A 11 -6.67 -39.15 22.77
C VAL A 11 -5.81 -38.28 23.70
N SER A 12 -6.07 -36.97 23.73
CA SER A 12 -5.37 -35.99 24.56
C SER A 12 -6.10 -35.66 25.86
N GLU A 13 -7.44 -35.67 25.88
CA GLU A 13 -8.24 -35.45 27.10
C GLU A 13 -7.91 -36.46 28.22
N GLU A 14 -7.57 -37.70 27.87
CA GLU A 14 -7.12 -38.73 28.82
C GLU A 14 -5.71 -38.48 29.40
N ARG A 15 -4.99 -37.43 28.96
CA ARG A 15 -3.54 -37.24 29.20
C ARG A 15 -3.12 -35.81 29.52
N ASP A 16 -3.96 -34.82 29.23
CA ASP A 16 -3.64 -33.40 29.32
C ASP A 16 -4.85 -32.61 29.88
N GLU A 17 -4.67 -32.08 31.10
CA GLU A 17 -5.70 -31.31 31.80
C GLU A 17 -5.99 -29.95 31.14
N GLU A 18 -5.03 -29.36 30.41
CA GLU A 18 -5.25 -28.12 29.69
C GLU A 18 -6.14 -28.37 28.46
N VAL A 19 -5.91 -29.48 27.74
CA VAL A 19 -6.77 -29.90 26.63
C VAL A 19 -8.18 -30.26 27.13
N ALA A 20 -8.31 -30.95 28.27
CA ALA A 20 -9.61 -31.26 28.86
C ALA A 20 -10.38 -30.00 29.31
N ALA A 21 -9.71 -29.04 29.98
CA ALA A 21 -10.30 -27.76 30.36
C ALA A 21 -10.72 -26.93 29.13
N PHE A 22 -9.91 -26.96 28.07
CA PHE A 22 -10.22 -26.33 26.79
C PHE A 22 -11.46 -26.96 26.13
N CYS A 23 -11.57 -28.29 26.08
CA CYS A 23 -12.74 -28.96 25.50
C CYS A 23 -14.02 -28.68 26.29
N HIS A 24 -13.96 -28.64 27.62
CA HIS A 24 -15.08 -28.22 28.46
C HIS A 24 -15.55 -26.78 28.14
N MET A 25 -14.61 -25.86 27.89
CA MET A 25 -14.94 -24.50 27.44
C MET A 25 -15.61 -24.48 26.06
N LEU A 26 -15.17 -25.34 25.12
CA LEU A 26 -15.83 -25.49 23.82
C LEU A 26 -17.27 -26.01 23.96
N ASP A 27 -17.55 -26.94 24.88
CA ASP A 27 -18.91 -27.43 25.11
C ASP A 27 -19.81 -26.38 25.77
N ILE A 28 -19.28 -25.52 26.64
CA ILE A 28 -20.00 -24.33 27.14
C ILE A 28 -20.34 -23.39 25.97
N LEU A 29 -19.38 -23.06 25.10
CA LEU A 29 -19.63 -22.20 23.93
C LEU A 29 -20.67 -22.80 22.99
N ARG A 30 -20.54 -24.09 22.62
CA ARG A 30 -21.46 -24.79 21.72
C ARG A 30 -22.87 -24.89 22.29
N SER A 31 -23.01 -24.95 23.62
CA SER A 31 -24.31 -24.94 24.31
C SER A 31 -24.96 -23.55 24.34
N ALA A 32 -24.16 -22.48 24.47
CA ALA A 32 -24.66 -21.10 24.46
C ALA A 32 -25.02 -20.58 23.05
N TYR A 33 -24.31 -21.08 22.03
CA TYR A 33 -24.48 -20.71 20.62
C TYR A 33 -24.70 -21.95 19.74
N PRO A 34 -25.89 -22.58 19.78
CA PRO A 34 -26.16 -23.77 18.97
C PRO A 34 -26.14 -23.46 17.47
N SER A 35 -25.44 -24.27 16.66
CA SER A 35 -25.35 -24.07 15.19
C SER A 35 -26.66 -24.32 14.41
N SER A 36 -27.79 -24.47 15.11
CA SER A 36 -29.16 -24.53 14.58
C SER A 36 -30.02 -23.32 14.99
N ASP A 37 -29.48 -22.41 15.79
CA ASP A 37 -30.16 -21.19 16.27
C ASP A 37 -30.00 -20.08 15.22
N GLN A 38 -30.99 -19.95 14.34
CA GLN A 38 -30.97 -18.96 13.24
C GLN A 38 -30.90 -17.50 13.74
N SER A 39 -31.30 -17.22 14.99
CA SER A 39 -31.18 -15.88 15.58
C SER A 39 -29.74 -15.48 15.93
N LYS A 40 -28.83 -16.46 16.04
CA LYS A 40 -27.40 -16.26 16.33
C LYS A 40 -26.49 -16.68 15.17
N ASN A 41 -27.01 -17.46 14.23
CA ASN A 41 -26.31 -17.87 13.01
C ASN A 41 -27.34 -18.02 11.88
N ALA A 42 -27.62 -16.91 11.20
CA ALA A 42 -28.60 -16.87 10.10
C ALA A 42 -28.18 -17.67 8.86
N GLY A 43 -26.91 -18.10 8.78
CA GLY A 43 -26.37 -18.87 7.64
C GLY A 43 -25.98 -18.04 6.41
N PHE A 44 -26.24 -16.73 6.42
CA PHE A 44 -25.91 -15.80 5.34
C PHE A 44 -24.50 -15.21 5.47
N VAL A 45 -23.97 -14.71 4.35
CA VAL A 45 -22.85 -13.76 4.35
C VAL A 45 -23.45 -12.37 4.28
N TRP A 46 -23.40 -11.62 5.37
CA TRP A 46 -23.88 -10.24 5.37
C TRP A 46 -22.89 -9.30 4.65
N SER A 47 -23.43 -8.30 3.97
CA SER A 47 -22.69 -7.14 3.45
C SER A 47 -22.18 -6.29 4.62
N PRO A 48 -21.07 -5.55 4.49
CA PRO A 48 -20.70 -4.51 5.46
C PRO A 48 -21.70 -3.34 5.41
N SER A 49 -22.36 -3.04 6.53
CA SER A 49 -23.11 -1.80 6.73
C SER A 49 -22.17 -0.63 7.09
N VAL A 50 -22.65 0.60 6.88
CA VAL A 50 -21.94 1.85 7.20
C VAL A 50 -22.42 2.35 8.56
N GLY A 51 -21.50 2.83 9.41
CA GLY A 51 -21.85 3.29 10.74
C GLY A 51 -22.80 4.49 10.73
N HIS A 52 -23.73 4.55 11.68
CA HIS A 52 -24.73 5.62 11.77
C HIS A 52 -24.13 7.03 11.93
N GLU A 53 -22.86 7.13 12.37
CA GLU A 53 -22.08 8.37 12.43
C GLU A 53 -21.46 8.75 11.06
N GLU A 54 -20.99 7.78 10.27
CA GLU A 54 -20.41 8.02 8.93
C GLU A 54 -21.51 8.46 7.93
N LEU A 55 -22.73 7.98 8.11
CA LEU A 55 -23.94 8.38 7.37
C LEU A 55 -24.24 9.90 7.43
N HIS A 56 -23.79 10.63 8.47
CA HIS A 56 -24.01 12.07 8.55
C HIS A 56 -23.25 12.88 7.47
N GLN A 57 -22.23 12.31 6.82
CA GLN A 57 -21.58 12.93 5.65
C GLN A 57 -22.35 12.67 4.34
N GLY A 58 -23.29 11.73 4.33
CA GLY A 58 -24.03 11.28 3.12
C GLY A 58 -25.38 11.96 2.86
N LEU A 59 -25.78 12.93 3.69
CA LEU A 59 -27.08 13.61 3.57
C LEU A 59 -27.28 14.25 2.18
N GLY A 60 -28.24 13.73 1.40
CA GLY A 60 -28.54 14.17 0.05
C GLY A 60 -27.87 13.39 -1.08
N VAL A 61 -27.16 12.30 -0.79
CA VAL A 61 -26.66 11.37 -1.83
C VAL A 61 -27.81 10.50 -2.34
N SER A 62 -28.30 10.80 -3.56
CA SER A 62 -29.34 10.01 -4.21
C SER A 62 -28.77 8.71 -4.82
N VAL A 63 -29.08 7.57 -4.22
CA VAL A 63 -28.63 6.24 -4.69
C VAL A 63 -29.66 5.68 -5.67
N LYS A 64 -29.20 5.24 -6.84
CA LYS A 64 -30.05 4.57 -7.85
C LYS A 64 -29.95 3.06 -7.70
N VAL A 65 -31.00 2.44 -7.18
CA VAL A 65 -31.08 1.00 -6.94
C VAL A 65 -31.84 0.34 -8.10
N THR A 66 -31.38 -0.84 -8.52
CA THR A 66 -32.06 -1.71 -9.49
C THR A 66 -32.27 -3.07 -8.86
N VAL A 67 -33.52 -3.45 -8.64
CA VAL A 67 -33.90 -4.74 -8.04
C VAL A 67 -34.39 -5.69 -9.13
N ILE A 68 -34.06 -6.97 -8.99
CA ILE A 68 -34.43 -8.06 -9.91
C ILE A 68 -35.08 -9.16 -9.08
N SER A 69 -36.26 -9.64 -9.50
CA SER A 69 -37.00 -10.73 -8.86
C SER A 69 -37.78 -11.52 -9.91
N GLU A 70 -38.08 -12.79 -9.64
CA GLU A 70 -38.93 -13.63 -10.50
C GLU A 70 -40.40 -13.15 -10.53
N HIS A 71 -40.80 -12.30 -9.57
CA HIS A 71 -42.16 -11.76 -9.48
C HIS A 71 -42.47 -10.64 -10.50
N PHE A 72 -41.46 -10.02 -11.13
CA PHE A 72 -41.67 -8.95 -12.11
C PHE A 72 -40.82 -9.13 -13.37
N ARG A 73 -41.37 -8.74 -14.53
CA ARG A 73 -40.79 -9.07 -15.86
C ARG A 73 -39.64 -8.15 -16.30
N GLU A 74 -39.54 -6.96 -15.75
CA GLU A 74 -38.51 -5.97 -16.08
C GLU A 74 -37.90 -5.42 -14.77
N PRO A 75 -36.57 -5.18 -14.70
CA PRO A 75 -35.92 -4.74 -13.46
C PRO A 75 -36.49 -3.42 -12.91
N LEU A 76 -37.06 -3.47 -11.70
CA LEU A 76 -37.54 -2.27 -11.01
C LEU A 76 -36.35 -1.39 -10.63
N THR A 77 -36.36 -0.15 -11.13
CA THR A 77 -35.28 0.81 -10.93
C THR A 77 -35.83 2.08 -10.28
N PHE A 78 -35.36 2.41 -9.09
CA PHE A 78 -35.80 3.58 -8.33
C PHE A 78 -34.61 4.31 -7.69
N THR A 79 -34.88 5.51 -7.17
CA THR A 79 -33.88 6.35 -6.51
C THR A 79 -34.31 6.55 -5.07
N CYS A 80 -33.42 6.22 -4.13
CA CYS A 80 -33.59 6.42 -2.69
C CYS A 80 -32.54 7.42 -2.17
N ASP A 81 -32.69 7.89 -0.93
CA ASP A 81 -31.59 8.58 -0.24
C ASP A 81 -30.61 7.52 0.30
N GLY A 82 -29.32 7.83 0.36
CA GLY A 82 -28.28 6.95 0.91
C GLY A 82 -28.46 6.60 2.41
N SER A 83 -29.33 7.33 3.11
CA SER A 83 -29.76 7.03 4.50
C SER A 83 -31.01 6.16 4.62
N SER A 84 -31.55 5.62 3.51
CA SER A 84 -32.72 4.72 3.54
C SER A 84 -32.32 3.33 4.06
N THR A 85 -33.05 2.82 5.05
CA THR A 85 -32.89 1.44 5.56
C THR A 85 -33.38 0.40 4.54
N VAL A 86 -32.92 -0.84 4.70
CA VAL A 86 -33.08 -1.92 3.70
C VAL A 86 -34.53 -2.40 3.61
N ASP A 87 -35.22 -2.46 4.76
CA ASP A 87 -36.66 -2.70 4.88
C ASP A 87 -37.48 -1.73 3.99
N LEU A 88 -37.13 -0.44 3.95
CA LEU A 88 -37.80 0.57 3.13
C LEU A 88 -37.58 0.33 1.63
N LEU A 89 -36.40 -0.15 1.22
CA LEU A 89 -36.12 -0.50 -0.18
C LEU A 89 -36.90 -1.75 -0.60
N ILE A 90 -37.03 -2.72 0.30
CA ILE A 90 -37.85 -3.94 0.12
C ILE A 90 -39.33 -3.54 0.01
N TYR A 91 -39.85 -2.78 0.98
CA TYR A 91 -41.22 -2.31 1.02
C TYR A 91 -41.58 -1.48 -0.23
N GLN A 92 -40.71 -0.56 -0.64
CA GLN A 92 -40.88 0.23 -1.86
C GLN A 92 -40.92 -0.67 -3.11
N THR A 93 -40.07 -1.70 -3.19
CA THR A 93 -40.08 -2.68 -4.30
C THR A 93 -41.39 -3.46 -4.34
N LEU A 94 -41.87 -3.92 -3.18
CA LEU A 94 -43.09 -4.72 -3.05
C LEU A 94 -44.35 -3.90 -3.36
N CYS A 95 -44.39 -2.62 -2.97
CA CYS A 95 -45.44 -1.67 -3.36
C CYS A 95 -45.52 -1.39 -4.88
N TYR A 96 -44.45 -1.67 -5.64
CA TYR A 96 -44.46 -1.64 -7.11
C TYR A 96 -44.80 -2.99 -7.76
N ALA A 97 -44.91 -4.07 -6.97
CA ALA A 97 -45.05 -5.44 -7.45
C ALA A 97 -46.37 -6.14 -7.05
N GLN A 98 -47.11 -5.63 -6.06
CA GLN A 98 -48.38 -6.23 -5.59
C GLN A 98 -49.48 -5.17 -5.45
N ASP A 99 -50.68 -5.48 -5.96
CA ASP A 99 -51.88 -4.63 -5.85
C ASP A 99 -52.58 -4.72 -4.48
N ASP A 100 -52.22 -5.73 -3.67
CA ASP A 100 -52.79 -6.00 -2.35
C ASP A 100 -51.65 -6.02 -1.31
N LEU A 101 -51.75 -5.14 -0.31
CA LEU A 101 -50.72 -4.92 0.71
C LEU A 101 -51.14 -5.43 2.10
N ASP A 102 -52.39 -5.85 2.30
CA ASP A 102 -52.95 -6.17 3.61
C ASP A 102 -52.39 -7.47 4.23
N HIS A 103 -51.59 -8.23 3.46
CA HIS A 103 -50.97 -9.50 3.84
C HIS A 103 -49.45 -9.53 3.63
N LEU A 104 -48.81 -8.38 3.39
CA LEU A 104 -47.42 -8.28 2.96
C LEU A 104 -46.48 -8.00 4.16
N ASN A 105 -45.70 -8.99 4.59
CA ASN A 105 -44.65 -8.79 5.58
C ASN A 105 -43.30 -8.46 4.90
N VAL A 106 -42.52 -7.56 5.51
CA VAL A 106 -41.19 -7.17 4.99
C VAL A 106 -40.12 -8.17 5.42
N ASP A 107 -40.22 -8.72 6.63
CA ASP A 107 -39.24 -9.67 7.21
C ASP A 107 -39.15 -11.00 6.44
N ASP A 108 -40.16 -11.31 5.63
CA ASP A 108 -40.19 -12.49 4.76
C ASP A 108 -39.21 -12.36 3.56
N TYR A 109 -38.60 -11.19 3.38
CA TYR A 109 -37.72 -10.85 2.25
C TYR A 109 -36.35 -10.29 2.73
N LEU A 110 -35.31 -10.55 1.91
CA LEU A 110 -33.96 -9.99 2.08
C LEU A 110 -33.42 -9.53 0.71
N LEU A 111 -32.65 -8.44 0.68
CA LEU A 111 -31.94 -8.04 -0.54
C LEU A 111 -30.61 -8.78 -0.67
N LYS A 112 -30.33 -9.30 -1.87
CA LYS A 112 -29.09 -10.01 -2.22
C LYS A 112 -28.30 -9.21 -3.26
N VAL A 113 -26.98 -9.13 -3.09
CA VAL A 113 -26.06 -8.53 -4.06
C VAL A 113 -26.00 -9.39 -5.33
N CYS A 114 -26.39 -8.84 -6.49
CA CYS A 114 -26.35 -9.58 -7.75
C CYS A 114 -24.93 -10.08 -8.06
N GLY A 115 -24.78 -11.38 -8.34
CA GLY A 115 -23.48 -11.99 -8.64
C GLY A 115 -22.61 -12.34 -7.43
N GLN A 116 -23.06 -12.08 -6.21
CA GLN A 116 -22.43 -12.54 -4.97
C GLN A 116 -23.46 -13.21 -4.06
N ASP A 117 -23.05 -14.23 -3.32
CA ASP A 117 -23.88 -14.82 -2.27
C ASP A 117 -23.70 -14.02 -0.97
N GLU A 118 -24.09 -12.75 -1.03
CA GLU A 118 -23.94 -11.70 -0.02
C GLU A 118 -25.27 -10.94 0.09
N PHE A 119 -25.72 -10.69 1.32
CA PHE A 119 -27.07 -10.21 1.63
C PHE A 119 -27.02 -8.93 2.48
N PHE A 120 -28.06 -8.11 2.43
CA PHE A 120 -28.24 -6.98 3.34
C PHE A 120 -29.17 -7.39 4.48
N ASP A 121 -28.83 -6.96 5.71
CA ASP A 121 -29.70 -7.10 6.89
C ASP A 121 -30.81 -6.02 6.84
N ASN A 122 -31.96 -6.30 7.45
CA ASN A 122 -33.12 -5.40 7.43
C ASN A 122 -33.11 -4.38 8.60
N ASP A 123 -32.47 -4.71 9.74
CA ASP A 123 -32.94 -4.30 11.08
C ASP A 123 -31.84 -3.65 11.99
N ASP A 124 -30.79 -3.08 11.39
CA ASP A 124 -29.46 -2.90 11.98
C ASP A 124 -29.33 -1.81 13.11
N VAL A 125 -29.53 -2.17 14.41
CA VAL A 125 -28.75 -1.74 15.64
C VAL A 125 -28.89 -2.77 16.83
N THR A 126 -27.80 -3.18 17.56
CA THR A 126 -27.70 -4.33 18.56
C THR A 126 -26.84 -4.03 19.86
N ALA A 127 -26.41 -4.84 20.90
CA ALA A 127 -26.47 -6.25 21.43
C ALA A 127 -26.03 -6.36 22.97
N SER A 128 -25.89 -7.55 23.65
CA SER A 128 -25.59 -7.70 25.14
C SER A 128 -25.07 -9.11 25.72
N PRO A 129 -24.85 -9.42 27.06
CA PRO A 129 -23.71 -10.26 27.61
C PRO A 129 -23.97 -11.39 28.70
N ALA A 130 -22.93 -11.84 29.48
CA ALA A 130 -22.86 -12.67 30.77
C ALA A 130 -22.53 -14.22 30.72
N LEU A 131 -22.25 -15.08 31.76
CA LEU A 131 -21.46 -15.24 33.07
C LEU A 131 -21.61 -16.77 33.56
N THR A 132 -21.04 -17.51 34.57
CA THR A 132 -19.80 -17.74 35.46
C THR A 132 -20.07 -18.98 36.43
N CYS A 133 -19.20 -19.76 37.17
CA CYS A 133 -17.74 -20.12 37.27
C CYS A 133 -17.35 -21.20 38.39
N THR A 134 -16.30 -22.04 38.18
CA THR A 134 -15.18 -22.60 39.08
C THR A 134 -15.31 -23.90 40.03
N PRO A 135 -14.24 -24.42 40.76
CA PRO A 135 -13.30 -25.59 40.48
C PRO A 135 -13.11 -26.62 41.69
N PRO A 136 -11.99 -27.41 42.04
CA PRO A 136 -10.60 -27.71 41.52
C PRO A 136 -10.06 -29.24 41.65
N PRO A 137 -8.87 -29.72 42.21
CA PRO A 137 -8.16 -31.05 41.92
C PRO A 137 -8.01 -32.02 43.17
N PRO A 138 -6.99 -32.91 43.49
CA PRO A 138 -5.71 -33.50 42.92
C PRO A 138 -5.66 -35.10 42.99
N PRO A 139 -4.60 -35.99 43.24
CA PRO A 139 -3.16 -35.96 43.71
C PRO A 139 -2.10 -36.94 42.98
N GLN A 140 -1.05 -37.50 43.65
CA GLN A 140 0.23 -38.09 43.06
C GLN A 140 0.95 -39.21 43.91
N PRO A 141 2.16 -39.80 43.57
CA PRO A 141 3.57 -39.22 43.72
C PRO A 141 4.70 -39.77 42.74
N PRO A 142 6.05 -39.56 42.84
CA PRO A 142 7.01 -38.51 43.38
C PRO A 142 8.15 -38.04 42.38
N PHE A 143 9.22 -37.28 42.81
CA PHE A 143 10.13 -36.43 41.94
C PHE A 143 11.62 -36.21 42.38
N SER A 144 12.55 -35.75 41.49
CA SER A 144 13.99 -35.35 41.74
C SER A 144 14.50 -34.04 41.02
N ARG A 145 15.35 -33.18 41.65
CA ARG A 145 15.15 -31.70 41.62
C ARG A 145 16.35 -30.73 41.36
N VAL A 146 16.06 -29.49 40.89
CA VAL A 146 16.95 -28.27 40.72
C VAL A 146 16.40 -26.98 41.44
N CYS A 147 17.13 -25.85 41.51
CA CYS A 147 16.78 -24.60 42.24
C CYS A 147 17.19 -23.25 41.54
N PHE A 148 16.53 -22.12 41.89
CA PHE A 148 16.70 -20.75 41.32
C PHE A 148 16.76 -19.62 42.38
N PRO A 149 17.24 -18.40 42.06
CA PRO A 149 17.43 -17.29 43.02
C PRO A 149 16.24 -16.30 43.15
N VAL A 150 14.99 -16.75 42.97
CA VAL A 150 13.76 -15.94 43.14
C VAL A 150 12.80 -16.68 44.08
N GLN A 151 12.06 -15.97 44.95
CA GLN A 151 11.11 -16.62 45.86
C GLN A 151 9.80 -16.96 45.15
N ILE A 152 9.21 -18.12 45.47
CA ILE A 152 8.01 -18.64 44.78
C ILE A 152 6.80 -17.70 44.92
N ASN A 153 6.70 -16.97 46.03
CA ASN A 153 5.66 -15.96 46.30
C ASN A 153 5.88 -14.60 45.60
N GLN A 154 7.00 -14.42 44.88
CA GLN A 154 7.28 -13.22 44.08
C GLN A 154 6.99 -13.44 42.58
N LEU A 155 6.94 -14.71 42.15
CA LEU A 155 6.66 -15.11 40.77
C LEU A 155 5.24 -14.70 40.36
N PRO A 156 5.04 -14.07 39.19
CA PRO A 156 3.72 -13.94 38.57
C PRO A 156 3.21 -15.29 38.04
N ARG A 157 1.91 -15.39 37.80
CA ARG A 157 1.25 -16.59 37.26
C ARG A 157 1.81 -17.00 35.91
N GLU A 158 2.16 -16.02 35.09
CA GLU A 158 2.66 -16.13 33.72
C GLU A 158 4.17 -16.43 33.64
N SER A 159 4.81 -16.76 34.77
CA SER A 159 6.23 -17.14 34.82
C SER A 159 6.54 -18.32 33.90
N GLN A 160 7.46 -18.12 32.96
CA GLN A 160 7.93 -19.16 32.05
C GLN A 160 9.37 -19.55 32.39
N LEU A 161 9.66 -20.85 32.46
CA LEU A 161 11.02 -21.37 32.58
C LEU A 161 11.54 -21.78 31.21
N THR A 162 12.53 -21.04 30.70
CA THR A 162 13.27 -21.40 29.48
C THR A 162 14.55 -22.15 29.83
N VAL A 163 14.72 -23.35 29.25
CA VAL A 163 15.93 -24.18 29.38
C VAL A 163 16.58 -24.31 28.00
N THR A 164 17.74 -23.71 27.80
CA THR A 164 18.51 -23.79 26.54
C THR A 164 19.73 -24.69 26.72
N LEU A 165 19.86 -25.71 25.87
CA LEU A 165 21.02 -26.60 25.84
C LEU A 165 22.09 -26.02 24.91
N PHE A 166 23.34 -26.05 25.34
CA PHE A 166 24.49 -25.55 24.59
C PHE A 166 25.58 -26.61 24.46
N ALA A 167 26.17 -26.73 23.28
CA ALA A 167 27.38 -27.51 23.04
C ALA A 167 28.63 -26.64 23.20
N SER A 168 29.70 -27.24 23.72
CA SER A 168 31.06 -26.73 23.55
C SER A 168 32.00 -27.92 23.30
N SER A 169 32.98 -27.74 22.42
CA SER A 169 33.96 -28.77 22.12
C SER A 169 34.95 -28.92 23.29
N LEU A 170 34.96 -30.12 23.90
CA LEU A 170 36.03 -30.50 24.81
C LEU A 170 37.34 -30.67 23.99
N PRO A 171 38.47 -30.11 24.46
CA PRO A 171 39.75 -30.35 23.82
C PRO A 171 40.17 -31.83 23.99
N PRO A 172 40.90 -32.42 23.04
CA PRO A 172 41.50 -33.74 23.23
C PRO A 172 42.50 -33.70 24.40
N PRO A 173 42.56 -34.73 25.24
CA PRO A 173 43.42 -34.74 26.43
C PRO A 173 44.91 -34.71 26.01
N GLY A 174 45.58 -33.58 26.29
CA GLY A 174 47.01 -33.37 26.03
C GLY A 174 47.39 -32.11 25.23
N GLY A 175 46.42 -31.35 24.70
CA GLY A 175 46.71 -30.08 24.01
C GLY A 175 47.11 -28.96 24.97
N ALA A 176 48.26 -28.32 24.74
CA ALA A 176 48.72 -27.16 25.51
C ALA A 176 47.95 -25.87 25.17
N GLU A 177 47.88 -24.92 26.11
CA GLU A 177 47.26 -23.61 25.90
C GLU A 177 48.09 -22.70 24.98
N ASP A 178 47.84 -22.75 23.67
CA ASP A 178 48.32 -21.72 22.76
C ASP A 178 47.46 -20.44 22.87
N LYS A 179 48.11 -19.28 23.05
CA LYS A 179 47.46 -18.00 23.42
C LYS A 179 46.98 -17.21 22.20
N GLY A 180 46.34 -17.89 21.26
CA GLY A 180 45.66 -17.30 20.11
C GLY A 180 44.19 -16.96 20.39
N LYS A 181 43.77 -15.71 20.11
CA LYS A 181 42.35 -15.29 20.23
C LYS A 181 41.49 -15.84 19.07
N GLN A 182 41.19 -17.15 19.08
CA GLN A 182 40.01 -17.67 18.37
C GLN A 182 38.79 -17.63 19.30
N ARG A 183 37.74 -16.95 18.85
CA ARG A 183 36.46 -16.83 19.55
C ARG A 183 35.70 -18.15 19.36
N ARG A 184 35.79 -19.05 20.35
CA ARG A 184 35.07 -20.34 20.34
C ARG A 184 33.57 -20.08 20.13
N SER A 185 32.97 -20.67 19.10
CA SER A 185 31.52 -20.67 18.94
C SER A 185 30.90 -21.61 19.99
N ILE A 186 29.94 -21.08 20.74
CA ILE A 186 29.02 -21.90 21.54
C ILE A 186 27.76 -22.03 20.69
N GLU A 187 27.36 -23.25 20.39
CA GLU A 187 26.20 -23.54 19.55
C GLU A 187 25.06 -24.06 20.41
N ALA A 188 23.85 -23.53 20.22
CA ALA A 188 22.66 -24.00 20.92
C ALA A 188 22.17 -25.30 20.26
N LEU A 189 21.99 -26.34 21.06
CA LEU A 189 21.51 -27.67 20.62
C LEU A 189 19.98 -27.75 20.54
N GLY A 190 19.29 -26.89 21.29
CA GLY A 190 17.84 -26.86 21.42
C GLY A 190 17.42 -26.07 22.67
N TRP A 191 16.11 -25.85 22.81
CA TRP A 191 15.55 -25.23 23.99
C TRP A 191 14.17 -25.82 24.31
N CYS A 192 13.76 -25.64 25.56
CA CYS A 192 12.45 -26.04 26.08
C CYS A 192 11.85 -24.91 26.91
N LEU A 193 10.52 -24.81 26.91
CA LEU A 193 9.76 -23.84 27.69
C LEU A 193 8.75 -24.57 28.57
N CYS A 194 8.66 -24.17 29.84
CA CYS A 194 7.67 -24.69 30.79
C CYS A 194 6.86 -23.54 31.40
N VAL A 195 5.55 -23.73 31.57
CA VAL A 195 4.62 -22.75 32.16
C VAL A 195 3.78 -23.47 33.24
N ALA A 196 3.28 -22.74 34.24
CA ALA A 196 2.42 -23.30 35.28
C ALA A 196 1.01 -23.59 34.74
N SER A 197 0.55 -24.86 34.77
CA SER A 197 -0.73 -25.27 34.19
C SER A 197 -1.95 -24.80 34.98
N TYR A 198 -3.13 -24.90 34.35
CA TYR A 198 -4.45 -24.72 34.95
C TYR A 198 -4.71 -25.64 36.17
N GLY A 199 -3.93 -26.73 36.32
CA GLY A 199 -4.08 -27.79 37.34
C GLY A 199 -2.85 -28.03 38.24
N TRP A 200 -1.90 -27.08 38.30
CA TRP A 200 -0.72 -27.14 39.19
C TRP A 200 0.34 -28.21 38.86
N SER A 201 0.63 -28.39 37.56
CA SER A 201 1.83 -29.10 37.08
C SER A 201 2.55 -28.32 35.98
N PHE A 202 3.81 -28.65 35.71
CA PHE A 202 4.60 -28.06 34.62
C PHE A 202 4.59 -28.99 33.41
N PHE A 203 4.14 -28.48 32.26
CA PHE A 203 4.25 -29.16 30.96
C PHE A 203 5.41 -28.60 30.13
N PHE A 204 5.98 -29.43 29.26
CA PHE A 204 7.20 -29.18 28.49
C PHE A 204 6.91 -28.94 27.01
N LEU A 205 7.34 -27.80 26.47
CA LEU A 205 7.38 -27.59 25.02
C LEU A 205 8.76 -28.03 24.48
N PHE A 206 8.85 -29.24 23.90
CA PHE A 206 10.11 -29.80 23.38
C PHE A 206 10.42 -29.36 21.94
N VAL A 207 11.64 -28.87 21.70
CA VAL A 207 12.21 -28.76 20.35
C VAL A 207 13.55 -29.51 20.29
N CYS A 208 13.65 -30.44 19.33
CA CYS A 208 14.78 -31.37 19.08
C CYS A 208 14.82 -32.67 19.92
N LEU A 209 15.57 -33.66 19.42
CA LEU A 209 15.54 -35.09 19.76
C LEU A 209 16.15 -35.50 21.13
N SER A 210 16.33 -34.56 22.06
CA SER A 210 17.06 -34.77 23.31
C SER A 210 16.15 -34.67 24.54
N ILE A 211 15.71 -35.82 25.06
CA ILE A 211 14.87 -35.90 26.25
C ILE A 211 15.65 -35.33 27.46
N SER A 212 15.14 -34.23 28.01
CA SER A 212 15.63 -33.62 29.26
C SER A 212 14.49 -33.67 30.28
N GLN A 213 14.67 -34.45 31.35
CA GLN A 213 13.74 -34.50 32.48
C GLN A 213 14.13 -33.43 33.51
N VAL A 214 13.14 -32.69 34.03
CA VAL A 214 13.32 -31.65 35.04
C VAL A 214 12.17 -31.75 36.04
N ASP A 215 12.40 -32.35 37.22
CA ASP A 215 11.33 -32.45 38.21
C ASP A 215 11.35 -31.26 39.19
N PHE A 216 10.17 -30.73 39.46
CA PHE A 216 9.95 -29.60 40.35
C PHE A 216 9.70 -30.06 41.80
N PRO A 217 9.96 -29.21 42.81
CA PRO A 217 9.57 -29.52 44.18
C PRO A 217 8.06 -29.66 44.37
N THR A 218 7.60 -30.82 44.79
CA THR A 218 6.28 -30.94 45.43
C THR A 218 6.24 -30.23 46.76
N SER A 219 5.23 -29.40 46.94
CA SER A 219 4.78 -28.90 48.23
C SER A 219 3.92 -29.96 48.94
N SER A 220 3.97 -30.01 50.27
CA SER A 220 3.02 -30.80 51.09
C SER A 220 1.67 -30.09 51.30
N PHE A 221 1.46 -28.94 50.65
CA PHE A 221 0.27 -28.09 50.73
C PHE A 221 -0.12 -27.61 49.34
N GLU A 222 -1.42 -27.47 49.07
CA GLU A 222 -1.91 -26.88 47.83
C GLU A 222 -1.51 -25.39 47.76
N VAL A 223 -0.61 -25.05 46.83
CA VAL A 223 -0.22 -23.66 46.55
C VAL A 223 -1.14 -23.14 45.45
N ARG A 224 -1.77 -21.98 45.66
CA ARG A 224 -2.59 -21.29 44.65
C ARG A 224 -2.05 -19.89 44.40
N PHE A 225 -1.85 -19.53 43.13
CA PHE A 225 -1.68 -18.14 42.71
C PHE A 225 -3.05 -17.47 42.71
N SER A 226 -3.31 -16.65 43.73
CA SER A 226 -4.43 -15.71 43.71
C SER A 226 -4.04 -14.46 42.92
N THR A 227 -4.88 -14.05 41.96
CA THR A 227 -4.82 -12.71 41.37
C THR A 227 -4.83 -11.67 42.50
N PRO A 228 -3.81 -10.80 42.63
CA PRO A 228 -3.81 -9.77 43.66
C PRO A 228 -4.96 -8.78 43.46
N SER A 229 -5.45 -8.22 44.55
CA SER A 229 -6.38 -7.09 44.50
C SER A 229 -5.66 -5.85 43.92
N PRO A 230 -6.35 -5.03 43.09
CA PRO A 230 -5.86 -3.69 42.74
C PRO A 230 -5.54 -2.87 43.99
N ALA A 231 -4.52 -2.02 43.94
CA ALA A 231 -4.21 -1.09 45.02
C ALA A 231 -5.35 -0.09 45.24
N ASP A 232 -5.71 0.19 46.50
CA ASP A 232 -6.82 1.08 46.87
C ASP A 232 -6.61 2.54 46.47
N PHE A 233 -5.36 2.95 46.24
CA PHE A 233 -4.98 4.32 45.92
C PHE A 233 -4.08 4.40 44.68
N CYS A 234 -4.63 4.95 43.60
CA CYS A 234 -3.87 5.44 42.47
C CYS A 234 -4.24 6.92 42.27
N PRO A 235 -3.29 7.87 42.38
CA PRO A 235 -3.61 9.29 42.25
C PRO A 235 -3.70 9.72 40.79
N GLN A 236 -4.66 10.59 40.49
CA GLN A 236 -4.75 11.34 39.24
C GLN A 236 -4.33 12.80 39.48
N TYR A 237 -3.45 13.34 38.63
CA TYR A 237 -3.01 14.73 38.69
C TYR A 237 -3.10 15.40 37.32
N ASP A 238 -3.49 16.67 37.31
CA ASP A 238 -3.40 17.51 36.11
C ASP A 238 -1.94 17.72 35.70
N PHE A 239 -1.64 17.44 34.43
CA PHE A 239 -0.34 17.65 33.79
C PHE A 239 0.23 19.06 34.02
N SER A 240 -0.63 20.09 34.10
CA SER A 240 -0.23 21.48 34.35
C SER A 240 0.53 21.70 35.67
N ARG A 241 0.40 20.76 36.62
CA ARG A 241 1.04 20.81 37.95
C ARG A 241 2.49 20.31 37.96
N LEU A 242 2.98 19.73 36.87
CA LEU A 242 4.40 19.45 36.69
C LEU A 242 5.18 20.76 36.50
N ASP A 243 6.44 20.80 36.91
CA ASP A 243 7.33 21.90 36.54
C ASP A 243 7.61 21.90 35.03
N THR A 244 7.99 23.05 34.47
CA THR A 244 8.17 23.20 33.01
C THR A 244 9.19 22.24 32.41
N ILE A 245 10.20 21.78 33.16
CA ILE A 245 11.20 20.82 32.67
C ILE A 245 10.59 19.42 32.66
N SER A 246 9.93 18.99 33.74
CA SER A 246 9.17 17.73 33.77
C SER A 246 8.09 17.68 32.68
N GLN A 247 7.39 18.80 32.40
CA GLN A 247 6.39 18.88 31.33
C GLN A 247 7.03 18.60 29.97
N ILE A 248 8.10 19.31 29.61
CA ILE A 248 8.80 19.13 28.33
C ILE A 248 9.34 17.69 28.22
N GLN A 249 10.03 17.19 29.25
CA GLN A 249 10.59 15.84 29.23
C GLN A 249 9.52 14.75 29.07
N LEU A 250 8.42 14.82 29.83
CA LEU A 250 7.34 13.83 29.73
C LEU A 250 6.64 13.93 28.36
N GLN A 251 6.42 15.14 27.86
CA GLN A 251 5.83 15.39 26.55
C GLN A 251 6.73 14.88 25.40
N ASP A 252 8.04 15.05 25.48
CA ASP A 252 9.01 14.50 24.50
C ASP A 252 9.01 12.96 24.48
N VAL A 253 8.68 12.32 25.61
CA VAL A 253 8.51 10.86 25.68
C VAL A 253 7.19 10.41 25.08
N LEU A 254 6.08 11.08 25.42
CA LEU A 254 4.75 10.75 24.89
C LEU A 254 4.68 10.91 23.36
N HIS A 255 5.33 11.95 22.80
CA HIS A 255 5.46 12.15 21.35
C HIS A 255 6.19 11.01 20.60
N LYS A 256 6.88 10.09 21.29
CA LYS A 256 7.46 8.89 20.65
C LYS A 256 6.39 7.92 20.14
N LYS A 257 5.15 7.98 20.66
CA LYS A 257 3.97 7.19 20.22
C LYS A 257 4.12 5.66 20.16
N ALA A 258 5.26 5.09 20.55
CA ALA A 258 5.54 3.65 20.43
C ALA A 258 6.50 3.19 21.53
N PHE A 259 6.16 2.09 22.21
CA PHE A 259 6.92 1.60 23.38
C PHE A 259 8.26 0.94 23.01
N PHE A 260 8.43 0.51 21.75
CA PHE A 260 9.61 -0.22 21.26
C PHE A 260 10.94 0.55 21.42
N TRP A 261 10.91 1.89 21.40
CA TRP A 261 12.10 2.74 21.49
C TRP A 261 12.16 3.58 22.78
N LEU A 262 11.45 3.16 23.83
CA LEU A 262 11.58 3.75 25.17
C LEU A 262 12.90 3.28 25.82
N THR A 263 13.81 4.21 26.06
CA THR A 263 15.03 3.99 26.85
C THR A 263 14.70 3.73 28.32
N ALA A 264 15.67 3.22 29.10
CA ALA A 264 15.50 3.01 30.54
C ALA A 264 15.15 4.31 31.30
N GLU A 265 15.62 5.46 30.82
CA GLU A 265 15.28 6.77 31.38
C GLU A 265 13.83 7.16 31.06
N ASP A 266 13.40 6.98 29.80
CA ASP A 266 12.02 7.22 29.38
C ASP A 266 11.02 6.39 30.21
N LYS A 267 11.36 5.11 30.43
CA LYS A 267 10.54 4.19 31.23
C LYS A 267 10.46 4.62 32.69
N ARG A 268 11.59 4.99 33.30
CA ARG A 268 11.59 5.52 34.67
C ARG A 268 10.69 6.76 34.78
N LEU A 269 10.86 7.71 33.86
CA LEU A 269 10.06 8.95 33.85
C LEU A 269 8.56 8.66 33.70
N LEU A 270 8.16 7.79 32.77
CA LEU A 270 6.76 7.37 32.60
C LEU A 270 6.20 6.70 33.86
N TRP A 271 6.95 5.79 34.50
CA TRP A 271 6.47 5.08 35.69
C TRP A 271 6.40 5.95 36.95
N GLU A 272 7.31 6.91 37.10
CA GLU A 272 7.28 7.92 38.17
C GLU A 272 6.16 8.95 37.96
N LYS A 273 5.89 9.33 36.71
CA LYS A 273 4.92 10.39 36.36
C LYS A 273 3.56 9.87 35.86
N LYS A 274 3.29 8.55 35.94
CA LYS A 274 2.05 7.92 35.44
C LYS A 274 0.74 8.59 35.88
N ALA A 275 0.70 9.14 37.10
CA ALA A 275 -0.42 9.89 37.66
C ALA A 275 -0.81 11.15 36.83
N PHE A 276 0.13 11.71 36.07
CA PHE A 276 -0.06 12.88 35.20
C PHE A 276 -0.38 12.52 33.74
N CYS A 277 -0.37 11.22 33.39
CA CYS A 277 -0.58 10.73 32.02
C CYS A 277 -2.04 10.30 31.76
N GLN A 278 -2.85 10.13 32.81
CA GLN A 278 -4.21 9.55 32.73
C GLN A 278 -5.21 10.36 31.88
N SER A 279 -4.91 11.61 31.53
CA SER A 279 -5.72 12.43 30.63
C SER A 279 -5.54 12.07 29.14
N GLU A 280 -4.50 11.31 28.79
CA GLU A 280 -4.24 10.83 27.43
C GLU A 280 -4.45 9.31 27.40
N SER A 281 -5.59 8.85 26.88
CA SER A 281 -5.95 7.43 26.84
C SER A 281 -4.84 6.58 26.21
N ALA A 282 -4.38 6.97 25.03
CA ALA A 282 -3.32 6.33 24.26
C ALA A 282 -1.92 6.31 24.92
N ALA A 283 -1.72 6.98 26.07
CA ALA A 283 -0.48 6.88 26.84
C ALA A 283 -0.38 5.55 27.63
N LEU A 284 -1.48 4.83 27.86
CA LEU A 284 -1.50 3.62 28.69
C LEU A 284 -0.51 2.53 28.24
N PRO A 285 -0.38 2.15 26.95
CA PRO A 285 0.61 1.17 26.52
C PRO A 285 2.05 1.60 26.79
N LEU A 286 2.36 2.90 26.73
CA LEU A 286 3.68 3.44 27.07
C LEU A 286 3.96 3.31 28.57
N VAL A 287 2.97 3.64 29.42
CA VAL A 287 3.07 3.51 30.88
C VAL A 287 3.19 2.05 31.32
N LEU A 288 2.39 1.14 30.74
CA LEU A 288 2.44 -0.29 31.05
C LEU A 288 3.75 -0.94 30.58
N ALA A 289 4.25 -0.59 29.39
CA ALA A 289 5.57 -1.03 28.92
C ALA A 289 6.75 -0.43 29.71
N SER A 290 6.46 0.49 30.63
CA SER A 290 7.40 1.13 31.55
C SER A 290 7.29 0.61 32.99
N ALA A 291 6.42 -0.37 33.28
CA ALA A 291 6.37 -1.03 34.57
C ALA A 291 7.76 -1.65 34.93
N PRO A 292 8.22 -1.55 36.20
CA PRO A 292 9.56 -2.02 36.59
C PRO A 292 9.76 -3.52 36.34
N CYS A 293 8.72 -4.31 36.61
CA CYS A 293 8.63 -5.73 36.33
C CYS A 293 7.15 -6.16 36.34
N TRP A 294 6.87 -7.37 35.84
CA TRP A 294 5.57 -8.03 35.98
C TRP A 294 5.49 -8.93 37.24
N GLU A 295 6.39 -8.74 38.21
CA GLU A 295 6.41 -9.53 39.45
C GLU A 295 5.20 -9.22 40.34
N TRP A 296 4.83 -10.16 41.22
CA TRP A 296 3.63 -10.06 42.06
C TRP A 296 3.51 -8.70 42.77
N ALA A 297 4.64 -8.16 43.26
CA ALA A 297 4.70 -6.89 43.99
C ALA A 297 4.29 -5.65 43.16
N CYS A 298 4.35 -5.70 41.82
CA CYS A 298 3.94 -4.59 40.95
C CYS A 298 2.50 -4.74 40.42
N LEU A 299 1.92 -5.94 40.45
CA LEU A 299 0.57 -6.19 39.92
C LEU A 299 -0.54 -5.35 40.59
N PRO A 300 -0.57 -5.08 41.92
CA PRO A 300 -1.59 -4.21 42.52
C PRO A 300 -1.64 -2.80 41.93
N ASP A 301 -0.47 -2.19 41.68
CA ASP A 301 -0.35 -0.87 41.04
C ASP A 301 -0.83 -0.92 39.58
N ILE A 302 -0.44 -1.95 38.83
CA ILE A 302 -0.82 -2.15 37.43
C ILE A 302 -2.33 -2.35 37.30
N TYR A 303 -2.94 -3.17 38.15
CA TYR A 303 -4.39 -3.40 38.14
C TYR A 303 -5.18 -2.18 38.63
N ALA A 304 -4.61 -1.35 39.51
CA ALA A 304 -5.22 -0.09 39.90
C ALA A 304 -5.24 0.90 38.71
N LEU A 305 -4.18 0.95 37.90
CA LEU A 305 -4.17 1.73 36.65
C LEU A 305 -5.22 1.19 35.67
N LEU A 306 -5.23 -0.11 35.36
CA LEU A 306 -6.18 -0.72 34.43
C LEU A 306 -7.65 -0.49 34.83
N ARG A 307 -7.95 -0.43 36.13
CA ARG A 307 -9.30 -0.19 36.65
C ARG A 307 -9.74 1.28 36.61
N GLN A 308 -8.80 2.23 36.59
CA GLN A 308 -9.08 3.66 36.66
C GLN A 308 -8.85 4.41 35.34
N TRP A 309 -8.06 3.86 34.42
CA TRP A 309 -7.85 4.44 33.10
C TRP A 309 -9.15 4.43 32.29
N ALA A 310 -9.33 5.43 31.42
CA ALA A 310 -10.42 5.40 30.45
C ALA A 310 -10.25 4.19 29.51
N CYS A 311 -11.38 3.62 29.06
CA CYS A 311 -11.38 2.55 28.06
C CYS A 311 -10.57 2.99 26.84
N LEU A 312 -9.63 2.15 26.40
CA LEU A 312 -8.95 2.34 25.12
C LEU A 312 -9.93 2.12 23.97
N GLY A 313 -9.69 2.79 22.83
CA GLY A 313 -10.30 2.38 21.58
C GLY A 313 -9.82 0.98 21.18
N HIS A 314 -10.62 0.24 20.42
CA HIS A 314 -10.37 -1.16 20.05
C HIS A 314 -8.97 -1.36 19.43
N LEU A 315 -8.53 -0.35 18.68
CA LEU A 315 -7.25 -0.28 17.96
C LEU A 315 -6.04 -0.10 18.89
N ASP A 316 -6.17 0.66 19.98
CA ASP A 316 -5.13 0.82 21.00
C ASP A 316 -5.09 -0.39 21.93
N ALA A 317 -6.27 -0.93 22.29
CA ALA A 317 -6.40 -2.14 23.08
C ALA A 317 -5.71 -3.34 22.41
N LEU A 318 -5.80 -3.46 21.08
CA LEU A 318 -5.09 -4.47 20.31
C LEU A 318 -3.56 -4.42 20.50
N GLY A 319 -2.97 -3.24 20.71
CA GLY A 319 -1.53 -3.10 21.03
C GLY A 319 -1.12 -3.77 22.35
N LEU A 320 -2.04 -3.90 23.30
CA LEU A 320 -1.84 -4.58 24.59
C LEU A 320 -1.80 -6.12 24.46
N LEU A 321 -2.02 -6.68 23.28
CA LEU A 321 -1.88 -8.12 23.02
C LEU A 321 -0.44 -8.51 22.58
N HIS A 322 0.47 -7.54 22.47
CA HIS A 322 1.87 -7.77 22.13
C HIS A 322 2.63 -8.58 23.21
N ALA A 323 3.70 -9.28 22.83
CA ALA A 323 4.52 -10.12 23.72
C ALA A 323 5.13 -9.39 24.94
N SER A 324 5.20 -8.05 24.89
CA SER A 324 5.65 -7.20 26.01
C SER A 324 4.65 -7.14 27.18
N PHE A 325 3.42 -7.60 26.96
CA PHE A 325 2.33 -7.60 27.93
C PHE A 325 1.85 -9.06 28.14
N PRO A 326 2.54 -9.84 29.01
CA PRO A 326 2.23 -11.24 29.24
C PRO A 326 1.00 -11.44 30.15
N ASP A 327 0.74 -10.50 31.05
CA ASP A 327 -0.25 -10.56 32.12
C ASP A 327 -1.68 -10.87 31.64
N GLN A 328 -2.33 -11.86 32.24
CA GLN A 328 -3.63 -12.34 31.76
C GLN A 328 -4.81 -11.42 32.12
N GLU A 329 -4.71 -10.62 33.19
CA GLU A 329 -5.78 -9.67 33.56
C GLU A 329 -5.75 -8.45 32.64
N LEU A 330 -4.56 -7.98 32.26
CA LEU A 330 -4.33 -6.99 31.21
C LEU A 330 -4.85 -7.48 29.86
N ARG A 331 -4.46 -8.69 29.42
CA ARG A 331 -4.92 -9.25 28.13
C ARG A 331 -6.43 -9.49 28.11
N ARG A 332 -7.02 -9.95 29.22
CA ARG A 332 -8.48 -10.03 29.42
C ARG A 332 -9.13 -8.66 29.30
N THR A 333 -8.56 -7.63 29.92
CA THR A 333 -9.09 -6.26 29.89
C THR A 333 -8.99 -5.65 28.48
N ALA A 334 -7.89 -5.89 27.77
CA ALA A 334 -7.75 -5.50 26.36
C ALA A 334 -8.81 -6.17 25.47
N VAL A 335 -9.03 -7.48 25.60
CA VAL A 335 -10.09 -8.19 24.85
C VAL A 335 -11.50 -7.71 25.22
N GLN A 336 -11.74 -7.31 26.48
CA GLN A 336 -13.02 -6.69 26.88
C GLN A 336 -13.21 -5.30 26.26
N TRP A 337 -12.17 -4.47 26.23
CA TRP A 337 -12.21 -3.17 25.53
C TRP A 337 -12.38 -3.33 24.01
N MET A 338 -11.98 -4.47 23.44
CA MET A 338 -12.23 -4.80 22.04
C MET A 338 -13.62 -5.37 21.75
N ASP A 339 -14.49 -5.66 22.75
CA ASP A 339 -15.72 -6.42 22.47
C ASP A 339 -16.69 -5.68 21.53
N SER A 340 -16.69 -4.34 21.60
CA SER A 340 -17.47 -3.42 20.76
C SER A 340 -17.07 -3.37 19.28
N ILE A 341 -15.94 -3.97 18.88
CA ILE A 341 -15.45 -3.91 17.49
C ILE A 341 -16.47 -4.52 16.53
N SER A 342 -16.76 -3.90 15.38
CA SER A 342 -17.69 -4.49 14.39
C SER A 342 -17.05 -5.69 13.69
N ASP A 343 -17.83 -6.62 13.12
CA ASP A 343 -17.24 -7.76 12.39
C ASP A 343 -16.48 -7.35 11.10
N PRO A 344 -16.96 -6.39 10.28
CA PRO A 344 -16.17 -5.85 9.17
C PRO A 344 -14.85 -5.18 9.59
N GLU A 345 -14.79 -4.58 10.78
CA GLU A 345 -13.58 -4.01 11.36
C GLU A 345 -12.67 -5.10 11.97
N LEU A 346 -13.22 -6.11 12.64
CA LEU A 346 -12.48 -7.27 13.15
C LEU A 346 -11.70 -7.98 12.04
N LEU A 347 -12.28 -8.10 10.84
CA LEU A 347 -11.61 -8.67 9.67
C LEU A 347 -10.38 -7.86 9.21
N ASP A 348 -10.32 -6.56 9.52
CA ASP A 348 -9.14 -5.73 9.21
C ASP A 348 -7.98 -5.96 10.17
N PHE A 349 -8.18 -6.69 11.29
CA PHE A 349 -7.13 -6.96 12.29
C PHE A 349 -7.00 -8.45 12.67
N LEU A 350 -7.85 -9.32 12.11
CA LEU A 350 -7.85 -10.76 12.35
C LEU A 350 -6.47 -11.45 12.13
N PRO A 351 -5.63 -11.09 11.13
CA PRO A 351 -4.29 -11.64 11.00
C PRO A 351 -3.39 -11.39 12.22
N GLN A 352 -3.41 -10.17 12.77
CA GLN A 352 -2.65 -9.76 13.95
C GLN A 352 -3.16 -10.49 15.20
N LEU A 353 -4.47 -10.66 15.33
CA LEU A 353 -5.07 -11.44 16.42
C LEU A 353 -4.68 -12.92 16.35
N VAL A 354 -4.60 -13.50 15.15
CA VAL A 354 -4.11 -14.89 14.96
C VAL A 354 -2.62 -15.04 15.27
N GLN A 355 -1.79 -13.99 15.12
CA GLN A 355 -0.41 -14.00 15.63
C GLN A 355 -0.35 -13.78 17.15
N ALA A 356 -1.21 -12.92 17.71
CA ALA A 356 -1.28 -12.68 19.16
C ALA A 356 -1.60 -13.94 19.98
N LEU A 357 -2.27 -14.93 19.37
CA LEU A 357 -2.50 -16.27 19.95
C LEU A 357 -1.20 -17.03 20.32
N LYS A 358 -0.04 -16.66 19.75
CA LYS A 358 1.28 -17.18 20.13
C LYS A 358 1.72 -16.76 21.54
N TYR A 359 1.17 -15.66 22.05
CA TYR A 359 1.54 -15.06 23.34
C TYR A 359 0.51 -15.34 24.45
N GLU A 360 -0.59 -16.03 24.14
CA GLU A 360 -1.53 -16.55 25.13
C GLU A 360 -0.88 -17.72 25.88
N CYS A 361 -0.81 -17.67 27.21
CA CYS A 361 -0.17 -18.75 27.99
C CYS A 361 -0.89 -20.10 27.80
N TYR A 362 -2.22 -20.09 27.77
CA TYR A 362 -3.06 -21.29 27.70
C TYR A 362 -3.84 -21.38 26.38
N LEU A 363 -4.37 -22.57 26.06
CA LEU A 363 -5.35 -22.81 25.00
C LEU A 363 -6.71 -22.16 25.32
N ASP A 364 -7.15 -22.26 26.58
CA ASP A 364 -8.31 -21.51 27.07
C ASP A 364 -7.88 -20.10 27.48
N SER A 365 -8.27 -19.10 26.68
CA SER A 365 -7.96 -17.69 26.96
C SER A 365 -9.07 -16.75 26.49
N SER A 366 -9.04 -15.52 27.00
CA SER A 366 -9.99 -14.46 26.62
C SER A 366 -10.01 -14.21 25.12
N LEU A 367 -8.83 -14.16 24.47
CA LEU A 367 -8.69 -13.94 23.04
C LEU A 367 -9.23 -15.12 22.22
N VAL A 368 -8.99 -16.36 22.67
CA VAL A 368 -9.51 -17.56 22.00
C VAL A 368 -11.04 -17.63 22.10
N ARG A 369 -11.60 -17.40 23.29
CA ARG A 369 -13.06 -17.32 23.51
C ARG A 369 -13.71 -16.22 22.67
N PHE A 370 -13.06 -15.04 22.59
CA PHE A 370 -13.51 -13.93 21.75
C PHE A 370 -13.57 -14.34 20.27
N LEU A 371 -12.46 -14.83 19.70
CA LEU A 371 -12.39 -15.21 18.28
C LEU A 371 -13.35 -16.35 17.93
N LEU A 372 -13.51 -17.36 18.79
CA LEU A 372 -14.46 -18.45 18.57
C LEU A 372 -15.91 -17.99 18.62
N ARG A 373 -16.31 -17.16 19.60
CA ARG A 373 -17.66 -16.58 19.67
C ARG A 373 -17.99 -15.76 18.41
N ARG A 374 -17.08 -14.90 17.95
CA ARG A 374 -17.27 -14.08 16.74
C ARG A 374 -17.37 -14.95 15.48
N ALA A 375 -16.55 -16.00 15.38
CA ALA A 375 -16.62 -16.99 14.30
C ALA A 375 -17.87 -17.90 14.34
N ILE A 376 -18.60 -17.98 15.47
CA ILE A 376 -19.89 -18.70 15.51
C ILE A 376 -21.02 -17.81 14.96
N GLY A 377 -20.93 -16.48 15.12
CA GLY A 377 -21.90 -15.52 14.59
C GLY A 377 -21.72 -15.21 13.10
N ASP A 378 -20.47 -14.95 12.66
CA ASP A 378 -20.18 -14.45 11.31
C ASP A 378 -19.38 -15.45 10.44
N ILE A 379 -19.93 -15.81 9.28
CA ILE A 379 -19.33 -16.75 8.32
C ILE A 379 -18.02 -16.23 7.71
N ARG A 380 -17.88 -14.91 7.51
CA ARG A 380 -16.66 -14.25 7.03
C ARG A 380 -15.57 -14.41 8.06
N VAL A 381 -15.85 -14.13 9.34
CA VAL A 381 -14.93 -14.32 10.46
C VAL A 381 -14.50 -15.79 10.57
N ALA A 382 -15.44 -16.74 10.51
CA ALA A 382 -15.15 -18.17 10.51
C ALA A 382 -14.25 -18.60 9.34
N HIS A 383 -14.56 -18.13 8.13
CA HIS A 383 -13.86 -18.48 6.89
C HIS A 383 -12.43 -17.94 6.89
N TYR A 384 -12.24 -16.66 7.20
CA TYR A 384 -10.90 -16.08 7.23
C TYR A 384 -10.08 -16.61 8.42
N LEU A 385 -10.68 -16.84 9.59
CA LEU A 385 -10.00 -17.46 10.74
C LEU A 385 -9.55 -18.90 10.43
N PHE A 386 -10.40 -19.72 9.79
CA PHE A 386 -10.04 -21.08 9.36
C PHE A 386 -8.77 -21.08 8.51
N TRP A 387 -8.70 -20.23 7.48
CA TRP A 387 -7.55 -20.18 6.58
C TRP A 387 -6.30 -19.58 7.23
N LEU A 388 -6.44 -18.56 8.08
CA LEU A 388 -5.31 -17.99 8.82
C LEU A 388 -4.71 -19.00 9.82
N LEU A 389 -5.54 -19.74 10.56
CA LEU A 389 -5.08 -20.83 11.43
C LEU A 389 -4.41 -21.94 10.59
N LYS A 390 -5.01 -22.31 9.45
CA LYS A 390 -4.50 -23.34 8.54
C LYS A 390 -3.12 -23.01 7.96
N ASP A 391 -2.85 -21.74 7.65
CA ASP A 391 -1.56 -21.30 7.12
C ASP A 391 -0.43 -21.44 8.15
N ASN A 392 -0.75 -21.18 9.42
CA ASN A 392 0.19 -21.29 10.53
C ASN A 392 0.39 -22.73 11.06
N LEU A 393 -0.25 -23.76 10.47
CA LEU A 393 -0.03 -25.17 10.83
C LEU A 393 1.41 -25.67 10.57
N GLN A 394 2.22 -24.92 9.84
CA GLN A 394 3.63 -25.22 9.58
C GLN A 394 4.60 -24.32 10.36
N ASP A 395 4.10 -23.59 11.36
CA ASP A 395 4.92 -22.83 12.31
C ASP A 395 5.80 -23.77 13.16
N SER A 396 7.09 -23.47 13.25
CA SER A 396 8.10 -24.35 13.86
C SER A 396 8.02 -24.45 15.39
N GLN A 397 7.26 -23.57 16.05
CA GLN A 397 7.10 -23.54 17.51
C GLN A 397 5.64 -23.74 17.92
N PHE A 398 4.71 -23.14 17.16
CA PHE A 398 3.30 -23.02 17.55
C PHE A 398 2.35 -23.93 16.76
N SER A 399 2.84 -24.79 15.85
CA SER A 399 1.99 -25.70 15.06
C SER A 399 0.99 -26.48 15.92
N GLY A 400 1.42 -27.08 17.04
CA GLY A 400 0.52 -27.82 17.95
C GLY A 400 -0.62 -26.97 18.51
N ARG A 401 -0.36 -25.71 18.87
CA ARG A 401 -1.38 -24.75 19.30
C ARG A 401 -2.35 -24.42 18.17
N TYR A 402 -1.86 -24.18 16.96
CA TYR A 402 -2.69 -23.93 15.78
C TYR A 402 -3.54 -25.15 15.37
N GLN A 403 -3.08 -26.38 15.60
CA GLN A 403 -3.86 -27.61 15.38
C GLN A 403 -5.07 -27.68 16.33
N HIS A 404 -4.88 -27.47 17.64
CA HIS A 404 -5.98 -27.46 18.61
C HIS A 404 -6.98 -26.32 18.35
N LEU A 405 -6.50 -25.12 18.02
CA LEU A 405 -7.35 -23.97 17.69
C LEU A 405 -8.18 -24.19 16.40
N LEU A 406 -7.57 -24.81 15.39
CA LEU A 406 -8.28 -25.17 14.15
C LEU A 406 -9.34 -26.26 14.38
N ALA A 407 -9.01 -27.28 15.18
CA ALA A 407 -9.96 -28.32 15.57
C ALA A 407 -11.11 -27.75 16.42
N ALA A 408 -10.84 -26.80 17.32
CA ALA A 408 -11.83 -26.08 18.10
C ALA A 408 -12.81 -25.31 17.20
N LEU A 409 -12.30 -24.51 16.26
CA LEU A 409 -13.13 -23.81 15.28
C LEU A 409 -13.99 -24.81 14.47
N LEU A 410 -13.39 -25.91 14.01
CA LEU A 410 -14.11 -26.95 13.28
C LEU A 410 -15.18 -27.66 14.13
N CYS A 411 -15.04 -27.73 15.46
CA CYS A 411 -16.06 -28.27 16.36
C CYS A 411 -17.18 -27.27 16.70
N CYS A 412 -16.88 -25.97 16.66
CA CYS A 412 -17.84 -24.88 16.87
C CYS A 412 -18.71 -24.59 15.65
N VAL A 413 -18.16 -24.57 14.42
CA VAL A 413 -18.93 -24.27 13.21
C VAL A 413 -19.92 -25.38 12.82
N GLY A 414 -20.98 -25.01 12.09
CA GLY A 414 -21.99 -25.95 11.59
C GLY A 414 -21.45 -26.94 10.54
N ARG A 415 -22.16 -28.07 10.35
CA ARG A 415 -21.77 -29.13 9.39
C ARG A 415 -21.61 -28.59 7.97
N GLY A 416 -22.49 -27.70 7.51
CA GLY A 416 -22.44 -27.13 6.17
C GLY A 416 -21.13 -26.38 5.88
N LEU A 417 -20.60 -25.65 6.87
CA LEU A 417 -19.35 -24.90 6.73
C LEU A 417 -18.10 -25.81 6.83
N ARG A 418 -18.15 -26.91 7.61
CA ARG A 418 -17.11 -27.96 7.56
C ARG A 418 -17.01 -28.61 6.18
N ASP A 419 -18.15 -29.04 5.63
CA ASP A 419 -18.23 -29.64 4.29
C ASP A 419 -17.72 -28.65 3.22
N GLU A 420 -18.00 -27.35 3.38
CA GLU A 420 -17.50 -26.29 2.50
C GLU A 420 -15.98 -26.10 2.60
N PHE A 421 -15.41 -26.06 3.81
CA PHE A 421 -13.96 -26.00 3.96
C PHE A 421 -13.25 -27.23 3.36
N ASP A 422 -13.87 -28.42 3.40
CA ASP A 422 -13.33 -29.60 2.73
C ASP A 422 -13.40 -29.48 1.19
N ARG A 423 -14.50 -28.96 0.62
CA ARG A 423 -14.59 -28.62 -0.81
C ARG A 423 -13.49 -27.64 -1.24
N GLN A 424 -13.28 -26.57 -0.47
CA GLN A 424 -12.22 -25.59 -0.74
C GLN A 424 -10.82 -26.20 -0.63
N CYS A 425 -10.57 -27.06 0.36
CA CYS A 425 -9.29 -27.75 0.50
C CYS A 425 -8.99 -28.66 -0.70
N TRP A 426 -10.00 -29.35 -1.24
CA TRP A 426 -9.87 -30.15 -2.46
C TRP A 426 -9.64 -29.27 -3.70
N LEU A 427 -10.38 -28.17 -3.87
CA LEU A 427 -10.19 -27.18 -4.94
C LEU A 427 -8.73 -26.67 -4.98
N ILE A 428 -8.21 -26.24 -3.82
CA ILE A 428 -6.83 -25.75 -3.69
C ILE A 428 -5.79 -26.86 -3.93
N SER A 429 -6.10 -28.12 -3.59
CA SER A 429 -5.25 -29.26 -3.92
C SER A 429 -5.13 -29.47 -5.45
N ILE A 430 -6.25 -29.43 -6.18
CA ILE A 430 -6.24 -29.52 -7.65
C ILE A 430 -5.45 -28.36 -8.25
N LEU A 431 -5.75 -27.11 -7.87
CA LEU A 431 -5.02 -25.93 -8.39
C LEU A 431 -3.51 -26.00 -8.10
N SER A 432 -3.12 -26.46 -6.90
CA SER A 432 -1.71 -26.66 -6.56
C SER A 432 -1.02 -27.64 -7.52
N LYS A 433 -1.64 -28.80 -7.79
CA LYS A 433 -1.09 -29.80 -8.75
C LYS A 433 -0.97 -29.21 -10.16
N VAL A 434 -2.00 -28.52 -10.64
CA VAL A 434 -2.03 -27.94 -12.00
C VAL A 434 -0.96 -26.87 -12.16
N ALA A 435 -0.82 -25.96 -11.18
CA ALA A 435 0.20 -24.92 -11.21
C ALA A 435 1.62 -25.51 -11.27
N HIS A 436 1.92 -26.55 -10.48
CA HIS A 436 3.19 -27.27 -10.54
C HIS A 436 3.42 -27.90 -11.92
N LYS A 437 2.47 -28.68 -12.43
CA LYS A 437 2.54 -29.29 -13.78
C LYS A 437 2.81 -28.25 -14.88
N VAL A 438 2.15 -27.10 -14.82
CA VAL A 438 2.29 -26.02 -15.82
C VAL A 438 3.64 -25.30 -15.71
N ARG A 439 4.07 -24.95 -14.48
CA ARG A 439 5.36 -24.29 -14.22
C ARG A 439 6.54 -25.15 -14.69
N ASP A 440 6.52 -26.42 -14.32
CA ASP A 440 7.62 -27.37 -14.52
C ASP A 440 7.67 -27.94 -15.97
N THR A 441 6.67 -27.61 -16.80
CA THR A 441 6.56 -27.98 -18.22
C THR A 441 7.22 -26.96 -19.15
N THR A 442 7.73 -27.42 -20.30
CA THR A 442 8.32 -26.58 -21.36
C THR A 442 7.34 -25.50 -21.87
N PRO A 443 7.79 -24.26 -22.15
CA PRO A 443 6.90 -23.14 -22.48
C PRO A 443 5.87 -23.41 -23.59
N SER A 444 6.23 -24.16 -24.63
CA SER A 444 5.35 -24.55 -25.73
C SER A 444 4.14 -25.40 -25.30
N ASN A 445 4.30 -26.22 -24.26
CA ASN A 445 3.33 -27.24 -23.89
C ASN A 445 2.41 -26.78 -22.74
N ARG A 446 2.74 -25.67 -22.07
CA ARG A 446 2.07 -25.16 -20.86
C ARG A 446 0.56 -24.99 -21.03
N GLN A 447 0.10 -24.43 -22.15
CA GLN A 447 -1.34 -24.23 -22.38
C GLN A 447 -2.10 -25.55 -22.63
N SER A 448 -1.43 -26.61 -23.11
CA SER A 448 -2.03 -27.94 -23.21
C SER A 448 -2.15 -28.59 -21.83
N VAL A 449 -1.07 -28.57 -21.05
CA VAL A 449 -1.02 -29.12 -19.68
C VAL A 449 -1.97 -28.38 -18.73
N LEU A 450 -2.18 -27.07 -18.92
CA LEU A 450 -3.19 -26.31 -18.19
C LEU A 450 -4.61 -26.80 -18.50
N ARG A 451 -4.95 -27.01 -19.77
CA ARG A 451 -6.29 -27.47 -20.19
C ARG A 451 -6.58 -28.88 -19.68
N GLU A 452 -5.66 -29.80 -19.89
CA GLU A 452 -5.74 -31.18 -19.40
C GLU A 452 -5.81 -31.24 -17.86
N GLY A 453 -4.97 -30.45 -17.17
CA GLY A 453 -4.98 -30.36 -15.71
C GLY A 453 -6.28 -29.81 -15.13
N LEU A 454 -6.94 -28.89 -15.84
CA LEU A 454 -8.22 -28.33 -15.43
C LEU A 454 -9.43 -29.23 -15.77
N ASP A 455 -9.27 -30.33 -16.51
CA ASP A 455 -10.37 -31.32 -16.65
C ASP A 455 -10.63 -32.05 -15.32
N GLU A 456 -9.65 -32.15 -14.41
CA GLU A 456 -9.84 -32.64 -13.03
C GLU A 456 -10.85 -31.75 -12.25
N MET A 457 -11.01 -30.47 -12.64
CA MET A 457 -12.04 -29.58 -12.07
C MET A 457 -13.46 -29.90 -12.54
N LYS A 458 -13.65 -30.44 -13.76
CA LYS A 458 -14.99 -30.86 -14.21
C LYS A 458 -15.52 -31.99 -13.33
N GLN A 459 -14.65 -32.92 -12.94
CA GLN A 459 -15.00 -33.99 -12.00
C GLN A 459 -15.31 -33.43 -10.61
N PHE A 460 -14.51 -32.49 -10.11
CA PHE A 460 -14.77 -31.78 -8.85
C PHE A 460 -16.18 -31.15 -8.83
N PHE A 461 -16.54 -30.37 -9.85
CA PHE A 461 -17.87 -29.74 -9.91
C PHE A 461 -19.00 -30.75 -10.15
N SER A 462 -18.77 -31.85 -10.89
CA SER A 462 -19.80 -32.91 -11.04
C SER A 462 -20.10 -33.66 -9.73
N MET A 463 -19.17 -33.67 -8.77
CA MET A 463 -19.36 -34.31 -7.47
C MET A 463 -19.86 -33.35 -6.38
N ASN A 464 -19.49 -32.07 -6.44
CA ASN A 464 -19.78 -31.08 -5.39
C ASN A 464 -20.88 -30.08 -5.73
N SER A 465 -21.27 -29.96 -7.01
CA SER A 465 -22.14 -28.95 -7.64
C SER A 465 -21.68 -27.49 -7.52
N THR A 466 -21.21 -27.06 -6.35
CA THR A 466 -20.78 -25.68 -6.05
C THR A 466 -19.58 -25.64 -5.10
N CYS A 467 -18.94 -24.47 -4.97
CA CYS A 467 -17.89 -24.19 -3.99
C CYS A 467 -17.80 -22.68 -3.74
N ARG A 468 -17.55 -22.21 -2.51
CA ARG A 468 -17.16 -20.83 -2.21
C ARG A 468 -15.65 -20.69 -2.47
N LEU A 469 -15.19 -19.53 -2.94
CA LEU A 469 -13.75 -19.31 -3.13
C LEU A 469 -13.06 -18.89 -1.80
N PRO A 470 -11.88 -19.46 -1.46
CA PRO A 470 -11.07 -19.00 -0.32
C PRO A 470 -10.81 -17.48 -0.29
N LEU A 471 -10.75 -16.84 -1.46
CA LEU A 471 -10.55 -15.39 -1.63
C LEU A 471 -11.66 -14.52 -0.98
N ASN A 472 -12.91 -15.00 -0.98
CA ASN A 472 -14.07 -14.30 -0.42
C ASN A 472 -15.25 -15.28 -0.33
N PRO A 473 -15.84 -15.55 0.86
CA PRO A 473 -16.92 -16.53 1.00
C PRO A 473 -18.19 -16.18 0.20
N ALA A 474 -18.43 -14.91 -0.13
CA ALA A 474 -19.53 -14.50 -1.00
C ALA A 474 -19.37 -14.96 -2.48
N LEU A 475 -18.16 -15.32 -2.93
CA LEU A 475 -17.91 -15.74 -4.31
C LEU A 475 -18.18 -17.25 -4.47
N VAL A 476 -19.40 -17.61 -4.85
CA VAL A 476 -19.80 -19.00 -5.11
C VAL A 476 -19.64 -19.33 -6.59
N VAL A 477 -18.98 -20.45 -6.89
CA VAL A 477 -18.72 -20.93 -8.26
C VAL A 477 -19.36 -22.28 -8.52
N LYS A 478 -19.89 -22.48 -9.74
CA LYS A 478 -20.51 -23.73 -10.21
C LYS A 478 -19.70 -24.49 -11.28
N GLY A 479 -18.58 -23.92 -11.72
CA GLY A 479 -17.75 -24.49 -12.79
C GLY A 479 -16.54 -23.62 -13.11
N ILE A 480 -15.77 -24.00 -14.13
CA ILE A 480 -14.61 -23.25 -14.61
C ILE A 480 -14.59 -23.17 -16.14
N ASN A 481 -14.40 -21.96 -16.68
CA ASN A 481 -14.29 -21.73 -18.11
C ASN A 481 -12.86 -21.96 -18.58
N ILE A 482 -12.50 -23.23 -18.81
CA ILE A 482 -11.17 -23.68 -19.25
C ILE A 482 -10.68 -22.96 -20.53
N GLN A 483 -11.58 -22.49 -21.40
CA GLN A 483 -11.20 -21.76 -22.61
C GLN A 483 -10.64 -20.36 -22.32
N SER A 484 -11.13 -19.72 -21.26
CA SER A 484 -10.66 -18.39 -20.79
C SER A 484 -9.49 -18.46 -19.81
N CYS A 485 -9.06 -19.66 -19.39
CA CYS A 485 -7.92 -19.86 -18.51
C CYS A 485 -6.58 -19.80 -19.26
N SER A 486 -5.57 -19.19 -18.62
CA SER A 486 -4.19 -19.11 -19.12
C SER A 486 -3.19 -19.03 -17.96
N PHE A 487 -1.97 -18.56 -18.20
CA PHE A 487 -0.94 -18.34 -17.19
C PHE A 487 -0.15 -17.06 -17.51
N PHE A 488 0.52 -16.48 -16.52
CA PHE A 488 1.42 -15.35 -16.72
C PHE A 488 2.85 -15.82 -17.02
N ASN A 489 3.55 -15.11 -17.91
CA ASN A 489 4.94 -15.39 -18.28
C ASN A 489 5.93 -14.79 -17.28
N SER A 490 5.79 -15.12 -15.99
CA SER A 490 6.73 -14.77 -14.92
C SER A 490 7.46 -16.01 -14.37
N ASN A 491 8.43 -15.83 -13.47
CA ASN A 491 9.22 -16.92 -12.88
C ASN A 491 8.35 -17.98 -12.18
N ALA A 492 7.29 -17.57 -11.47
CA ALA A 492 6.39 -18.46 -10.74
C ALA A 492 5.32 -19.12 -11.64
N VAL A 493 5.11 -18.59 -12.86
CA VAL A 493 4.10 -19.05 -13.84
C VAL A 493 2.68 -19.17 -13.23
N PRO A 494 2.17 -18.12 -12.54
CA PRO A 494 0.89 -18.20 -11.86
C PRO A 494 -0.28 -18.32 -12.86
N LEU A 495 -1.33 -19.02 -12.45
CA LEU A 495 -2.46 -19.34 -13.32
C LEU A 495 -3.45 -18.18 -13.36
N LYS A 496 -3.95 -17.84 -14.55
CA LYS A 496 -5.14 -17.02 -14.76
C LYS A 496 -6.35 -17.96 -14.88
N LEU A 497 -7.27 -17.88 -13.93
CA LEU A 497 -8.46 -18.70 -13.83
C LEU A 497 -9.71 -17.85 -14.07
N SER A 498 -10.71 -18.42 -14.72
CA SER A 498 -12.02 -17.80 -14.95
C SER A 498 -13.11 -18.78 -14.52
N PHE A 499 -13.68 -18.56 -13.35
CA PHE A 499 -14.72 -19.44 -12.78
C PHE A 499 -16.11 -19.00 -13.22
N GLN A 500 -17.00 -19.98 -13.40
CA GLN A 500 -18.41 -19.72 -13.67
C GLN A 500 -19.10 -19.40 -12.36
N ASN A 501 -19.61 -18.17 -12.23
CA ASN A 501 -20.41 -17.72 -11.10
C ASN A 501 -21.61 -18.65 -10.91
N LEU A 502 -22.00 -18.98 -9.67
CA LEU A 502 -23.24 -19.71 -9.40
C LEU A 502 -24.46 -18.89 -9.85
N ASP A 503 -24.46 -17.61 -9.51
CA ASP A 503 -25.51 -16.66 -9.84
C ASP A 503 -25.55 -16.38 -11.36
N PRO A 504 -26.71 -16.52 -12.03
CA PRO A 504 -26.83 -16.26 -13.47
C PRO A 504 -26.76 -14.78 -13.86
N LEU A 505 -26.93 -13.85 -12.90
CA LEU A 505 -26.78 -12.41 -13.10
C LEU A 505 -25.33 -11.93 -12.90
N GLY A 506 -24.45 -12.78 -12.38
CA GLY A 506 -23.06 -12.46 -12.07
C GLY A 506 -22.08 -12.81 -13.20
N ASP A 507 -21.15 -11.90 -13.47
CA ASP A 507 -20.01 -12.13 -14.36
C ASP A 507 -19.11 -13.29 -13.90
N ASN A 508 -18.35 -13.86 -14.86
CA ASN A 508 -17.35 -14.90 -14.55
C ASN A 508 -16.29 -14.36 -13.58
N ILE A 509 -16.02 -15.11 -12.51
CA ILE A 509 -15.16 -14.71 -11.40
C ILE A 509 -13.70 -14.98 -11.78
N ASN A 510 -12.94 -13.92 -12.06
CA ASN A 510 -11.56 -14.02 -12.56
C ASN A 510 -10.53 -13.90 -11.42
N VAL A 511 -9.66 -14.90 -11.31
CA VAL A 511 -8.72 -15.05 -10.18
C VAL A 511 -7.34 -15.43 -10.68
N ILE A 512 -6.29 -14.86 -10.09
CA ILE A 512 -4.91 -15.30 -10.25
C ILE A 512 -4.60 -16.30 -9.13
N PHE A 513 -4.12 -17.49 -9.46
CA PHE A 513 -3.62 -18.46 -8.48
C PHE A 513 -2.08 -18.52 -8.53
N LYS A 514 -1.43 -18.01 -7.47
CA LYS A 514 0.03 -18.06 -7.27
C LYS A 514 0.40 -19.33 -6.49
N SER A 515 1.51 -19.97 -6.88
CA SER A 515 1.98 -21.24 -6.31
C SER A 515 3.50 -21.37 -6.42
N GLY A 516 4.19 -20.92 -5.38
CA GLY A 516 5.62 -20.68 -5.29
C GLY A 516 5.94 -19.38 -4.54
N ASP A 517 4.96 -18.46 -4.48
CA ASP A 517 5.07 -17.13 -3.87
C ASP A 517 4.33 -17.08 -2.52
N ASP A 518 4.88 -16.37 -1.52
CA ASP A 518 4.27 -16.25 -0.20
C ASP A 518 3.38 -15.00 -0.09
N LEU A 519 2.06 -15.18 -0.23
CA LEU A 519 1.11 -14.05 -0.30
C LEU A 519 0.83 -13.39 1.05
N ARG A 520 1.39 -13.88 2.17
CA ARG A 520 1.19 -13.29 3.50
C ARG A 520 1.67 -11.83 3.56
N GLN A 521 2.68 -11.49 2.76
CA GLN A 521 3.20 -10.13 2.63
C GLN A 521 2.32 -9.23 1.73
N ASP A 522 1.79 -9.75 0.62
CA ASP A 522 0.79 -9.04 -0.18
C ASP A 522 -0.48 -8.76 0.64
N MET A 523 -0.96 -9.75 1.40
CA MET A 523 -2.08 -9.60 2.34
C MET A 523 -1.84 -8.50 3.36
N LEU A 524 -0.70 -8.53 4.07
CA LEU A 524 -0.35 -7.54 5.08
C LEU A 524 -0.21 -6.14 4.47
N THR A 525 0.35 -6.03 3.27
CA THR A 525 0.47 -4.75 2.56
C THR A 525 -0.89 -4.19 2.17
N LEU A 526 -1.76 -4.99 1.57
CA LEU A 526 -3.12 -4.58 1.19
C LEU A 526 -4.01 -4.27 2.40
N GLN A 527 -3.79 -4.96 3.52
CA GLN A 527 -4.41 -4.66 4.81
C GLN A 527 -3.99 -3.27 5.31
N MET A 528 -2.69 -2.96 5.34
CA MET A 528 -2.21 -1.63 5.74
C MET A 528 -2.73 -0.52 4.81
N ILE A 529 -2.77 -0.75 3.50
CA ILE A 529 -3.34 0.20 2.52
C ILE A 529 -4.84 0.40 2.76
N ARG A 530 -5.59 -0.65 3.11
CA ARG A 530 -7.02 -0.56 3.43
C ARG A 530 -7.29 0.25 4.70
N ILE A 531 -6.44 0.10 5.71
CA ILE A 531 -6.50 0.90 6.95
C ILE A 531 -6.16 2.37 6.66
N MET A 532 -5.15 2.65 5.84
CA MET A 532 -4.86 4.02 5.38
C MET A 532 -6.07 4.63 4.66
N ASN A 533 -6.72 3.87 3.78
CA ASN A 533 -7.88 4.33 3.04
C ASN A 533 -9.12 4.59 3.93
N LYS A 534 -9.33 3.79 4.98
CA LYS A 534 -10.37 4.06 6.00
C LYS A 534 -10.09 5.38 6.74
N ILE A 535 -8.85 5.58 7.22
CA ILE A 535 -8.44 6.83 7.90
C ILE A 535 -8.65 8.05 6.99
N TRP A 536 -8.28 7.95 5.71
CA TRP A 536 -8.50 9.04 4.76
C TRP A 536 -9.99 9.34 4.54
N ILE A 537 -10.82 8.31 4.30
CA ILE A 537 -12.28 8.50 4.12
C ILE A 537 -12.93 9.10 5.37
N GLN A 538 -12.54 8.69 6.58
CA GLN A 538 -13.11 9.20 7.83
C GLN A 538 -12.80 10.68 8.06
N GLU A 539 -11.62 11.16 7.65
CA GLU A 539 -11.27 12.59 7.63
C GLU A 539 -11.82 13.34 6.37
N GLY A 540 -12.69 12.70 5.57
CA GLY A 540 -13.37 13.28 4.40
C GLY A 540 -12.60 13.21 3.07
N LEU A 541 -11.52 12.41 3.01
CA LEU A 541 -10.56 12.39 1.91
C LEU A 541 -10.61 11.07 1.11
N ASP A 542 -11.46 11.00 0.09
CA ASP A 542 -11.48 9.85 -0.84
C ASP A 542 -10.29 9.86 -1.81
N MET A 543 -9.28 9.05 -1.51
CA MET A 543 -8.07 8.88 -2.33
C MET A 543 -8.25 7.96 -3.55
N ARG A 544 -9.47 7.51 -3.88
CA ARG A 544 -9.82 6.70 -5.07
C ARG A 544 -8.99 5.40 -5.20
N MET A 545 -8.60 4.80 -4.08
CA MET A 545 -7.69 3.65 -4.04
C MET A 545 -8.33 2.36 -4.56
N VAL A 546 -7.63 1.63 -5.43
CA VAL A 546 -8.05 0.28 -5.87
C VAL A 546 -7.41 -0.77 -4.97
N ILE A 547 -8.17 -1.26 -3.99
CA ILE A 547 -7.74 -2.28 -3.03
C ILE A 547 -8.36 -3.62 -3.43
N PHE A 548 -7.58 -4.44 -4.13
CA PHE A 548 -8.00 -5.77 -4.59
C PHE A 548 -7.84 -6.83 -3.50
N LYS A 549 -8.69 -7.87 -3.53
CA LYS A 549 -8.60 -8.99 -2.58
C LYS A 549 -7.37 -9.85 -2.92
N CYS A 550 -6.58 -10.19 -1.90
CA CYS A 550 -5.46 -11.12 -1.95
C CYS A 550 -5.54 -12.02 -0.72
N PHE A 551 -5.30 -13.34 -0.89
CA PHE A 551 -5.49 -14.29 0.20
C PHE A 551 -4.62 -15.55 0.09
N SER A 552 -3.89 -15.86 1.17
CA SER A 552 -3.08 -17.07 1.33
C SER A 552 -3.97 -18.30 1.52
N THR A 553 -3.52 -19.45 1.01
CA THR A 553 -4.22 -20.75 1.15
C THR A 553 -3.30 -21.84 1.69
N GLY A 554 -2.31 -21.42 2.48
CA GLY A 554 -1.19 -22.23 2.96
C GLY A 554 0.14 -21.78 2.34
N ARG A 555 1.20 -21.87 3.14
CA ARG A 555 2.60 -21.55 2.82
C ARG A 555 2.96 -21.65 1.34
N GLY A 556 3.26 -20.49 0.73
CA GLY A 556 3.72 -20.40 -0.66
C GLY A 556 2.65 -20.56 -1.74
N ARG A 557 1.36 -20.40 -1.42
CA ARG A 557 0.28 -20.37 -2.43
C ARG A 557 -0.93 -19.54 -2.01
N GLY A 558 -1.66 -19.02 -2.99
CA GLY A 558 -2.91 -18.30 -2.72
C GLY A 558 -3.60 -17.75 -3.95
N MET A 559 -4.64 -16.96 -3.69
CA MET A 559 -5.52 -16.35 -4.69
C MET A 559 -5.39 -14.83 -4.65
N VAL A 560 -5.44 -14.21 -5.82
CA VAL A 560 -5.50 -12.75 -5.99
C VAL A 560 -6.63 -12.42 -6.97
N GLU A 561 -7.42 -11.41 -6.65
CA GLU A 561 -8.48 -10.88 -7.51
C GLU A 561 -7.89 -10.30 -8.81
N MET A 562 -8.56 -10.54 -9.95
CA MET A 562 -8.16 -9.94 -11.23
C MET A 562 -9.01 -8.71 -11.52
N ILE A 563 -8.45 -7.52 -11.27
CA ILE A 563 -9.11 -6.25 -11.56
C ILE A 563 -9.39 -6.11 -13.08
N PRO A 564 -10.66 -5.91 -13.50
CA PRO A 564 -11.02 -5.75 -14.89
C PRO A 564 -10.69 -4.33 -15.41
N HIS A 565 -10.56 -4.22 -16.74
CA HIS A 565 -10.26 -2.97 -17.46
C HIS A 565 -9.01 -2.23 -16.96
N ALA A 566 -8.01 -2.96 -16.48
CA ALA A 566 -6.72 -2.44 -16.04
C ALA A 566 -5.58 -3.01 -16.88
N ASP A 567 -4.60 -2.16 -17.22
CA ASP A 567 -3.37 -2.53 -17.92
C ASP A 567 -2.14 -2.07 -17.14
N THR A 568 -1.01 -2.78 -17.27
CA THR A 568 0.26 -2.36 -16.64
C THR A 568 0.84 -1.13 -17.36
N LEU A 569 1.50 -0.23 -16.62
CA LEU A 569 2.14 0.95 -17.22
C LEU A 569 3.17 0.56 -18.28
N ARG A 570 3.84 -0.60 -18.14
CA ARG A 570 4.71 -1.14 -19.18
C ARG A 570 3.93 -1.41 -20.48
N LYS A 571 2.79 -2.10 -20.43
CA LYS A 571 1.99 -2.39 -21.63
C LYS A 571 1.60 -1.09 -22.35
N ILE A 572 1.15 -0.10 -21.59
CA ILE A 572 0.78 1.23 -22.09
C ILE A 572 1.98 1.94 -22.72
N GLN A 573 3.08 2.07 -22.00
CA GLN A 573 4.30 2.73 -22.48
C GLN A 573 4.90 2.04 -23.73
N VAL A 574 4.75 0.71 -23.85
CA VAL A 574 5.28 -0.07 -24.99
C VAL A 574 4.45 0.10 -26.27
N GLU A 575 3.18 0.55 -26.20
CA GLU A 575 2.45 1.01 -27.41
C GLU A 575 3.21 2.13 -28.12
N HIS A 576 3.87 3.02 -27.37
CA HIS A 576 4.74 4.08 -27.88
C HIS A 576 6.19 3.63 -28.15
N GLY A 577 6.45 2.31 -28.15
CA GLY A 577 7.74 1.67 -28.39
C GLY A 577 8.58 1.42 -27.13
N VAL A 578 9.69 0.68 -27.27
CA VAL A 578 10.53 0.21 -26.14
C VAL A 578 11.05 1.36 -25.25
N THR A 579 11.23 2.55 -25.82
CA THR A 579 11.65 3.79 -25.13
C THR A 579 10.48 4.65 -24.65
N GLY A 580 9.23 4.17 -24.70
CA GLY A 580 8.05 4.92 -24.29
C GLY A 580 8.06 5.38 -22.84
N SER A 581 8.74 4.66 -21.94
CA SER A 581 9.00 5.07 -20.55
C SER A 581 9.89 6.32 -20.38
N PHE A 582 10.36 6.90 -21.50
CA PHE A 582 11.03 8.22 -21.53
C PHE A 582 10.19 9.31 -22.22
N LYS A 583 9.03 8.98 -22.79
CA LYS A 583 8.07 9.94 -23.38
C LYS A 583 7.06 10.35 -22.32
N ASP A 584 6.58 11.59 -22.39
CA ASP A 584 5.71 12.17 -21.36
C ASP A 584 4.21 11.98 -21.68
N ARG A 585 3.85 11.66 -22.93
CA ARG A 585 2.44 11.48 -23.36
C ARG A 585 1.78 10.10 -23.19
N PRO A 586 2.46 8.94 -23.05
CA PRO A 586 1.79 7.63 -23.19
C PRO A 586 0.56 7.42 -22.30
N LEU A 587 0.59 7.91 -21.06
CA LEU A 587 -0.53 7.77 -20.12
C LEU A 587 -1.72 8.67 -20.51
N ALA A 588 -1.46 9.93 -20.89
CA ALA A 588 -2.49 10.86 -21.36
C ALA A 588 -3.14 10.39 -22.67
N ASP A 589 -2.33 9.95 -23.63
CA ASP A 589 -2.80 9.38 -24.90
C ASP A 589 -3.69 8.14 -24.66
N TRP A 590 -3.34 7.29 -23.68
CA TRP A 590 -4.11 6.09 -23.32
C TRP A 590 -5.39 6.40 -22.53
N LEU A 591 -5.38 7.42 -21.67
CA LEU A 591 -6.60 7.88 -20.97
C LEU A 591 -7.61 8.47 -21.97
N LEU A 592 -7.15 9.32 -22.90
CA LEU A 592 -7.99 9.92 -23.95
C LEU A 592 -8.54 8.86 -24.92
N LYS A 593 -7.75 7.83 -25.24
CA LYS A 593 -8.16 6.66 -26.05
C LYS A 593 -9.35 5.88 -25.45
N HIS A 594 -9.54 5.91 -24.13
CA HIS A 594 -10.62 5.20 -23.43
C HIS A 594 -11.73 6.12 -22.91
N ASN A 595 -11.48 7.43 -22.81
CA ASN A 595 -12.41 8.45 -22.33
C ASN A 595 -12.54 9.54 -23.41
N PRO A 596 -13.35 9.32 -24.46
CA PRO A 596 -13.36 10.15 -25.67
C PRO A 596 -14.16 11.46 -25.55
N THR A 597 -14.82 11.73 -24.42
CA THR A 597 -15.47 13.02 -24.14
C THR A 597 -14.74 13.76 -23.02
N ASP A 598 -14.75 15.09 -23.07
CA ASP A 598 -14.00 15.92 -22.13
C ASP A 598 -14.39 15.65 -20.67
N GLU A 599 -15.68 15.47 -20.38
CA GLU A 599 -16.20 15.12 -19.04
C GLU A 599 -15.65 13.76 -18.54
N GLN A 600 -15.62 12.74 -19.40
CA GLN A 600 -15.06 11.43 -19.06
C GLN A 600 -13.54 11.51 -18.86
N TYR A 601 -12.85 12.31 -19.69
CA TYR A 601 -11.42 12.49 -19.61
C TYR A 601 -11.01 13.25 -18.34
N ASP A 602 -11.63 14.39 -18.03
CA ASP A 602 -11.36 15.15 -16.81
C ASP A 602 -11.68 14.31 -15.56
N LYS A 603 -12.76 13.51 -15.56
CA LYS A 603 -13.06 12.55 -14.47
C LYS A 603 -12.02 11.44 -14.35
N ALA A 604 -11.47 10.94 -15.46
CA ALA A 604 -10.37 9.98 -15.43
C ALA A 604 -9.06 10.62 -14.94
N VAL A 605 -8.78 11.88 -15.29
CA VAL A 605 -7.62 12.64 -14.79
C VAL A 605 -7.77 12.96 -13.29
N GLU A 606 -8.97 13.30 -12.81
CA GLU A 606 -9.26 13.44 -11.38
C GLU A 606 -8.95 12.13 -10.63
N ASN A 607 -9.55 11.02 -11.05
CA ASN A 607 -9.29 9.72 -10.45
C ASN A 607 -7.81 9.35 -10.47
N PHE A 608 -7.08 9.72 -11.53
CA PHE A 608 -5.64 9.53 -11.61
C PHE A 608 -4.88 10.36 -10.58
N ILE A 609 -5.21 11.65 -10.41
CA ILE A 609 -4.58 12.54 -9.42
C ILE A 609 -4.71 11.96 -8.01
N TYR A 610 -5.94 11.61 -7.58
CA TYR A 610 -6.19 11.08 -6.23
C TYR A 610 -5.51 9.73 -5.99
N SER A 611 -5.73 8.75 -6.88
CA SER A 611 -5.15 7.41 -6.72
C SER A 611 -3.62 7.39 -6.88
N CYS A 612 -3.04 8.28 -7.70
CA CYS A 612 -1.60 8.47 -7.77
C CYS A 612 -1.04 9.02 -6.46
N ALA A 613 -1.66 10.06 -5.88
CA ALA A 613 -1.24 10.64 -4.60
C ALA A 613 -1.30 9.60 -3.46
N GLY A 614 -2.40 8.85 -3.35
CA GLY A 614 -2.56 7.79 -2.34
C GLY A 614 -1.53 6.66 -2.50
N CYS A 615 -1.23 6.26 -3.74
CA CYS A 615 -0.14 5.31 -4.02
C CYS A 615 1.24 5.87 -3.65
N CYS A 616 1.54 7.14 -3.94
CA CYS A 616 2.81 7.76 -3.58
C CYS A 616 3.02 7.79 -2.05
N VAL A 617 1.99 8.14 -1.29
CA VAL A 617 2.03 8.14 0.19
C VAL A 617 2.16 6.72 0.75
N ALA A 618 1.28 5.80 0.35
CA ALA A 618 1.27 4.43 0.89
C ALA A 618 2.55 3.65 0.54
N THR A 619 3.04 3.73 -0.70
CA THR A 619 4.26 3.00 -1.11
C THR A 619 5.54 3.57 -0.50
N TYR A 620 5.53 4.85 -0.11
CA TYR A 620 6.59 5.46 0.68
C TYR A 620 6.57 4.95 2.13
N ILE A 621 5.44 5.08 2.83
CA ILE A 621 5.32 4.70 4.25
C ILE A 621 5.65 3.22 4.46
N LEU A 622 5.13 2.33 3.61
CA LEU A 622 5.35 0.89 3.69
C LEU A 622 6.66 0.43 3.02
N GLY A 623 7.42 1.34 2.40
CA GLY A 623 8.73 1.03 1.83
C GLY A 623 8.70 -0.02 0.71
N ILE A 624 7.63 -0.09 -0.07
CA ILE A 624 7.40 -1.10 -1.13
C ILE A 624 8.51 -1.03 -2.17
N CYS A 625 9.24 -2.11 -2.39
CA CYS A 625 10.43 -2.18 -3.26
C CYS A 625 10.18 -3.04 -4.52
N ASP A 626 11.15 -3.08 -5.44
CA ASP A 626 11.01 -3.65 -6.81
C ASP A 626 9.95 -2.88 -7.64
N ARG A 627 9.99 -1.54 -7.53
CA ARG A 627 8.98 -0.66 -8.13
C ARG A 627 9.25 -0.44 -9.62
N HIS A 628 8.70 -1.31 -10.46
CA HIS A 628 8.81 -1.24 -11.92
C HIS A 628 7.45 -1.12 -12.64
N ASN A 629 7.47 -0.74 -13.91
CA ASN A 629 6.27 -0.44 -14.70
C ASN A 629 5.37 -1.65 -15.04
N ASP A 630 5.83 -2.89 -14.87
CA ASP A 630 4.91 -4.06 -14.82
C ASP A 630 4.11 -4.13 -13.50
N ASN A 631 4.61 -3.59 -12.38
CA ASN A 631 4.01 -3.68 -11.03
C ASN A 631 3.11 -2.48 -10.68
N ILE A 632 2.78 -1.65 -11.68
CA ILE A 632 1.86 -0.53 -11.55
C ILE A 632 0.85 -0.65 -12.68
N MET A 633 -0.43 -0.53 -12.35
CA MET A 633 -1.56 -0.66 -13.25
C MET A 633 -2.38 0.62 -13.30
N LEU A 634 -3.09 0.81 -14.41
CA LEU A 634 -4.01 1.91 -14.66
C LEU A 634 -5.33 1.35 -15.18
N LYS A 635 -6.45 1.67 -14.52
CA LYS A 635 -7.81 1.38 -15.00
C LYS A 635 -8.20 2.35 -16.11
N THR A 636 -9.07 1.94 -17.03
CA THR A 636 -9.67 2.85 -18.03
C THR A 636 -10.40 4.02 -17.39
N SER A 637 -10.95 3.83 -16.18
CA SER A 637 -11.55 4.86 -15.31
C SER A 637 -10.52 5.80 -14.64
N GLY A 638 -9.26 5.80 -15.07
CA GLY A 638 -8.20 6.67 -14.57
C GLY A 638 -7.50 6.23 -13.28
N HIS A 639 -8.03 5.25 -12.55
CA HIS A 639 -7.50 4.86 -11.25
C HIS A 639 -6.15 4.12 -11.41
N MET A 640 -5.08 4.63 -10.79
CA MET A 640 -3.76 4.01 -10.72
C MET A 640 -3.64 3.15 -9.45
N PHE A 641 -2.98 2.00 -9.54
CA PHE A 641 -2.69 1.16 -8.37
C PHE A 641 -1.41 0.33 -8.53
N HIS A 642 -0.81 -0.06 -7.41
CA HIS A 642 0.33 -0.98 -7.36
C HIS A 642 -0.12 -2.43 -7.21
N ILE A 643 0.68 -3.37 -7.72
CA ILE A 643 0.52 -4.81 -7.54
C ILE A 643 1.87 -5.47 -7.19
N ASP A 644 1.81 -6.72 -6.72
CA ASP A 644 2.98 -7.57 -6.40
C ASP A 644 3.93 -6.95 -5.35
N PHE A 645 3.50 -6.99 -4.10
CA PHE A 645 4.16 -6.34 -2.96
C PHE A 645 5.29 -7.20 -2.36
N GLY A 646 5.92 -8.05 -3.17
CA GLY A 646 6.89 -9.07 -2.76
C GLY A 646 8.19 -8.56 -2.12
N LYS A 647 8.39 -7.24 -1.96
CA LYS A 647 9.40 -6.64 -1.06
C LYS A 647 8.83 -5.36 -0.42
N PHE A 648 8.96 -5.22 0.90
CA PHE A 648 8.51 -4.04 1.66
C PHE A 648 9.50 -3.61 2.76
N LEU A 649 9.15 -2.58 3.54
CA LEU A 649 9.94 -2.03 4.64
C LEU A 649 11.38 -1.60 4.26
N GLY A 650 11.59 -1.21 3.00
CA GLY A 650 12.89 -0.71 2.54
C GLY A 650 13.93 -1.79 2.17
N HIS A 651 13.52 -3.07 2.13
CA HIS A 651 14.24 -4.24 1.61
C HIS A 651 14.49 -4.17 0.08
N ALA A 652 15.11 -3.08 -0.36
CA ALA A 652 15.43 -2.83 -1.76
C ALA A 652 16.48 -3.82 -2.28
N GLN A 653 16.24 -4.38 -3.47
CA GLN A 653 17.21 -5.26 -4.11
C GLN A 653 18.55 -4.52 -4.33
N MET A 654 19.64 -5.17 -3.92
CA MET A 654 21.00 -4.63 -4.07
C MET A 654 21.62 -5.15 -5.37
N PHE A 655 22.30 -4.26 -6.11
CA PHE A 655 23.10 -4.64 -7.29
C PHE A 655 24.57 -4.27 -7.03
N GLY A 656 25.32 -5.23 -6.46
CA GLY A 656 26.53 -4.91 -5.70
C GLY A 656 26.19 -4.07 -4.46
N ASN A 657 27.07 -3.15 -4.05
CA ASN A 657 26.87 -2.33 -2.84
C ASN A 657 25.90 -1.14 -3.05
N ILE A 658 24.98 -1.21 -4.04
CA ILE A 658 24.13 -0.10 -4.47
C ILE A 658 22.67 -0.54 -4.51
N LYS A 659 21.78 0.19 -3.82
CA LYS A 659 20.32 0.00 -3.92
C LYS A 659 19.85 0.24 -5.36
N ARG A 660 19.08 -0.71 -5.89
CA ARG A 660 18.50 -0.67 -7.24
C ARG A 660 17.46 0.44 -7.36
N ASP A 661 16.51 0.46 -6.42
CA ASP A 661 15.56 1.55 -6.26
C ASP A 661 16.20 2.70 -5.47
N ARG A 662 16.20 3.92 -6.06
CA ARG A 662 16.82 5.12 -5.47
C ARG A 662 15.90 6.32 -5.30
N ALA A 663 14.78 6.37 -6.02
CA ALA A 663 13.73 7.35 -5.77
C ALA A 663 12.94 6.95 -4.51
N PRO A 664 12.47 7.89 -3.67
CA PRO A 664 11.62 7.59 -2.51
C PRO A 664 10.42 6.70 -2.85
N PHE A 665 9.68 7.08 -3.90
CA PHE A 665 8.59 6.33 -4.50
C PHE A 665 8.67 6.42 -6.04
N VAL A 666 7.75 5.79 -6.77
CA VAL A 666 7.64 6.02 -8.22
C VAL A 666 6.79 7.25 -8.47
N PHE A 667 7.38 8.21 -9.18
CA PHE A 667 6.66 9.32 -9.79
C PHE A 667 7.42 9.73 -11.05
N THR A 668 6.83 9.50 -12.24
CA THR A 668 7.49 9.72 -13.53
C THR A 668 6.85 10.88 -14.30
N SER A 669 7.55 11.42 -15.29
CA SER A 669 7.10 12.65 -15.97
C SER A 669 5.89 12.44 -16.88
N ASP A 670 5.57 11.21 -17.26
CA ASP A 670 4.29 10.86 -17.89
C ASP A 670 3.11 10.92 -16.91
N MET A 671 3.32 10.55 -15.64
CA MET A 671 2.35 10.81 -14.56
C MET A 671 2.19 12.33 -14.34
N ALA A 672 3.30 13.06 -14.26
CA ALA A 672 3.28 14.52 -14.08
C ALA A 672 2.68 15.26 -15.29
N TYR A 673 2.78 14.74 -16.51
CA TYR A 673 2.16 15.29 -17.71
C TYR A 673 0.63 15.17 -17.65
N VAL A 674 0.10 14.02 -17.19
CA VAL A 674 -1.34 13.82 -16.95
C VAL A 674 -1.84 14.80 -15.90
N ILE A 675 -1.18 14.87 -14.73
CA ILE A 675 -1.55 15.78 -13.63
C ILE A 675 -1.57 17.24 -14.10
N ASN A 676 -0.59 17.66 -14.91
CA ASN A 676 -0.51 19.04 -15.41
C ASN A 676 -1.43 19.34 -16.61
N GLY A 677 -1.96 18.31 -17.29
CA GLY A 677 -2.57 18.47 -18.60
C GLY A 677 -1.59 18.96 -19.69
N GLY A 678 -0.29 18.76 -19.52
CA GLY A 678 0.73 19.27 -20.43
C GLY A 678 2.16 19.34 -19.89
N ASP A 679 3.06 19.93 -20.67
CA ASP A 679 4.51 19.98 -20.41
C ASP A 679 4.96 21.00 -19.32
N LYS A 680 4.07 21.86 -18.82
CA LYS A 680 4.37 22.92 -17.83
C LYS A 680 3.67 22.69 -16.49
N PRO A 681 4.28 23.06 -15.34
CA PRO A 681 3.61 23.11 -14.05
C PRO A 681 2.33 23.98 -14.06
N SER A 682 1.26 23.44 -13.51
CA SER A 682 -0.10 24.02 -13.42
C SER A 682 -0.62 24.02 -11.97
N SER A 683 -1.79 24.62 -11.73
CA SER A 683 -2.44 24.57 -10.41
C SER A 683 -2.75 23.14 -9.96
N ARG A 684 -3.14 22.24 -10.88
CA ARG A 684 -3.40 20.82 -10.59
C ARG A 684 -2.19 20.10 -9.96
N PHE A 685 -0.97 20.61 -10.17
CA PHE A 685 0.23 20.11 -9.51
C PHE A 685 0.44 20.68 -8.10
N HIS A 686 -0.12 21.85 -7.79
CA HIS A 686 -0.25 22.32 -6.40
C HIS A 686 -1.25 21.44 -5.66
N ASP A 687 -2.43 21.25 -6.26
CA ASP A 687 -3.51 20.43 -5.71
C ASP A 687 -3.02 18.99 -5.41
N PHE A 688 -2.27 18.37 -6.34
CA PHE A 688 -1.61 17.07 -6.13
C PHE A 688 -0.56 17.07 -4.98
N VAL A 689 0.21 18.15 -4.81
CA VAL A 689 1.23 18.25 -3.75
C VAL A 689 0.58 18.47 -2.38
N ASP A 690 -0.40 19.36 -2.29
CA ASP A 690 -1.23 19.57 -1.10
C ASP A 690 -1.88 18.23 -0.68
N LEU A 691 -2.56 17.55 -1.61
CA LEU A 691 -3.21 16.25 -1.40
C LEU A 691 -2.25 15.17 -0.89
N CYS A 692 -1.05 15.08 -1.46
CA CYS A 692 -0.01 14.16 -0.97
C CYS A 692 0.42 14.49 0.47
N CYS A 693 0.58 15.77 0.81
CA CYS A 693 1.05 16.20 2.12
C CYS A 693 -0.04 16.09 3.19
N GLU A 694 -1.29 16.34 2.84
CA GLU A 694 -2.47 16.11 3.67
C GLU A 694 -2.63 14.61 3.98
N ALA A 695 -2.74 13.76 2.95
CA ALA A 695 -2.86 12.31 3.11
C ALA A 695 -1.68 11.71 3.91
N TYR A 696 -0.45 12.20 3.72
CA TYR A 696 0.69 11.82 4.56
C TYR A 696 0.50 12.23 6.03
N ASN A 697 0.15 13.48 6.31
CA ASN A 697 -0.04 13.97 7.67
C ASN A 697 -1.19 13.27 8.41
N LEU A 698 -2.28 12.92 7.72
CA LEU A 698 -3.36 12.11 8.29
C LEU A 698 -2.83 10.78 8.83
N ILE A 699 -2.10 10.00 8.02
CA ILE A 699 -1.52 8.72 8.48
C ILE A 699 -0.50 8.92 9.62
N ARG A 700 0.26 10.03 9.63
CA ARG A 700 1.18 10.36 10.73
C ARG A 700 0.49 10.54 12.08
N LYS A 701 -0.76 11.05 12.12
CA LYS A 701 -1.54 11.15 13.38
C LYS A 701 -1.65 9.76 14.04
N HIS A 702 -1.95 8.73 13.25
CA HIS A 702 -2.15 7.33 13.65
C HIS A 702 -0.86 6.49 13.70
N THR A 703 0.32 7.09 13.87
CA THR A 703 1.61 6.35 13.88
C THR A 703 1.64 5.17 14.86
N HIS A 704 1.01 5.27 16.03
CA HIS A 704 0.92 4.17 17.01
C HIS A 704 0.25 2.91 16.41
N LEU A 705 -0.79 3.09 15.59
CA LEU A 705 -1.61 2.01 15.05
C LEU A 705 -0.82 1.11 14.11
N PHE A 706 -0.19 1.71 13.09
CA PHE A 706 0.63 0.96 12.13
C PHE A 706 1.80 0.23 12.82
N LEU A 707 2.36 0.81 13.89
CA LEU A 707 3.46 0.20 14.63
C LEU A 707 2.99 -0.94 15.55
N ASN A 708 1.82 -0.83 16.18
CA ASN A 708 1.20 -1.94 16.92
C ASN A 708 0.86 -3.10 15.98
N LEU A 709 0.26 -2.81 14.82
CA LEU A 709 -0.17 -3.81 13.84
C LEU A 709 0.99 -4.55 13.18
N LEU A 710 2.09 -3.86 12.85
CA LEU A 710 3.30 -4.49 12.31
C LEU A 710 4.10 -5.19 13.42
N GLY A 711 4.14 -4.62 14.63
CA GLY A 711 4.79 -5.24 15.80
C GLY A 711 4.20 -6.61 16.16
N LEU A 712 2.87 -6.76 16.10
CA LEU A 712 2.19 -8.05 16.28
C LEU A 712 2.50 -9.08 15.18
N MET A 713 2.95 -8.64 14.00
CA MET A 713 3.28 -9.51 12.88
C MET A 713 4.75 -9.97 12.87
N LEU A 714 5.62 -9.45 13.74
CA LEU A 714 7.05 -9.81 13.78
C LEU A 714 7.30 -11.33 13.93
N SER A 715 6.43 -12.04 14.63
CA SER A 715 6.54 -13.50 14.81
C SER A 715 5.89 -14.34 13.70
N CYS A 716 5.32 -13.72 12.65
CA CYS A 716 4.64 -14.45 11.58
C CYS A 716 5.61 -15.17 10.62
N GLY A 717 6.90 -14.83 10.63
CA GLY A 717 7.89 -15.45 9.76
C GLY A 717 7.73 -15.05 8.28
N ILE A 718 7.42 -13.77 8.03
CA ILE A 718 7.74 -13.09 6.76
C ILE A 718 9.23 -12.67 6.87
N PRO A 719 10.12 -13.01 5.92
CA PRO A 719 11.55 -12.70 6.07
C PRO A 719 11.85 -11.20 6.15
N GLU A 720 11.06 -10.38 5.43
CA GLU A 720 11.15 -8.93 5.37
C GLU A 720 10.47 -8.19 6.55
N LEU A 721 9.91 -8.92 7.53
CA LEU A 721 9.35 -8.38 8.79
C LEU A 721 9.58 -9.40 9.92
N SER A 722 10.75 -9.29 10.54
CA SER A 722 11.30 -10.24 11.51
C SER A 722 11.80 -9.60 12.81
N ASP A 723 12.23 -8.33 12.77
CA ASP A 723 12.74 -7.63 13.96
C ASP A 723 12.36 -6.13 14.05
N LEU A 724 12.91 -5.45 15.07
CA LEU A 724 12.61 -4.05 15.37
C LEU A 724 13.33 -3.03 14.49
N GLU A 725 14.34 -3.43 13.70
CA GLU A 725 14.94 -2.60 12.65
C GLU A 725 14.02 -2.54 11.42
N ASP A 726 13.35 -3.64 11.08
CA ASP A 726 12.30 -3.68 10.03
C ASP A 726 11.16 -2.72 10.37
N LEU A 727 10.65 -2.80 11.62
CA LEU A 727 9.61 -1.92 12.14
C LEU A 727 10.05 -0.45 12.20
N LYS A 728 11.35 -0.21 12.46
CA LYS A 728 11.92 1.15 12.51
C LYS A 728 11.86 1.88 11.17
N TYR A 729 11.83 1.17 10.03
CA TYR A 729 11.62 1.82 8.73
C TYR A 729 10.34 2.67 8.71
N VAL A 730 9.23 2.12 9.20
CA VAL A 730 7.92 2.79 9.20
C VAL A 730 7.90 3.95 10.19
N TYR A 731 8.53 3.80 11.36
CA TYR A 731 8.70 4.90 12.31
C TYR A 731 9.50 6.07 11.73
N ASP A 732 10.63 5.79 11.07
CA ASP A 732 11.48 6.81 10.44
C ASP A 732 10.84 7.43 9.18
N ALA A 733 9.94 6.71 8.50
CA ALA A 733 9.14 7.22 7.38
C ALA A 733 7.94 8.07 7.84
N LEU A 734 7.31 7.76 8.98
CA LEU A 734 6.21 8.54 9.56
C LEU A 734 6.68 9.76 10.35
N ARG A 735 7.92 9.77 10.87
CA ARG A 735 8.53 10.94 11.52
C ARG A 735 7.63 11.54 12.63
N PRO A 736 7.12 10.75 13.60
CA PRO A 736 6.04 11.19 14.50
C PRO A 736 6.39 12.37 15.43
N HIS A 737 7.68 12.68 15.55
CA HIS A 737 8.24 13.78 16.36
C HIS A 737 8.31 15.13 15.63
N GLU A 738 8.04 15.19 14.32
CA GLU A 738 8.06 16.44 13.54
C GLU A 738 6.68 17.12 13.47
N SER A 739 6.65 18.44 13.23
CA SER A 739 5.38 19.13 13.00
C SER A 739 4.76 18.75 11.65
N GLU A 740 3.45 18.97 11.49
CA GLU A 740 2.77 18.78 10.20
C GLU A 740 3.34 19.68 9.09
N ALA A 741 3.87 20.85 9.46
CA ALA A 741 4.57 21.73 8.54
C ALA A 741 5.93 21.13 8.10
N ASP A 742 6.78 20.70 9.04
CA ASP A 742 8.08 20.08 8.72
C ASP A 742 7.90 18.82 7.85
N ALA A 743 6.89 18.00 8.16
CA ALA A 743 6.52 16.83 7.37
C ALA A 743 6.01 17.20 5.95
N THR A 744 5.24 18.29 5.81
CA THR A 744 4.84 18.85 4.50
C THR A 744 6.05 19.30 3.70
N MET A 745 6.99 20.04 4.33
CA MET A 745 8.26 20.45 3.71
C MET A 745 9.12 19.25 3.30
N TYR A 746 9.10 18.16 4.09
CA TYR A 746 9.82 16.93 3.81
C TYR A 746 9.19 16.16 2.64
N PHE A 747 7.89 15.88 2.67
CA PHE A 747 7.22 15.11 1.62
C PHE A 747 7.22 15.84 0.27
N THR A 748 7.09 17.17 0.25
CA THR A 748 7.26 17.98 -0.97
C THR A 748 8.61 17.69 -1.66
N ARG A 749 9.71 17.60 -0.89
CA ARG A 749 11.04 17.25 -1.43
C ARG A 749 11.14 15.81 -1.92
N LEU A 750 10.34 14.89 -1.39
CA LEU A 750 10.25 13.52 -1.90
C LEU A 750 9.55 13.48 -3.27
N ILE A 751 8.52 14.31 -3.50
CA ILE A 751 7.88 14.48 -4.81
C ILE A 751 8.89 15.03 -5.82
N GLU A 752 9.58 16.13 -5.49
CA GLU A 752 10.63 16.73 -6.32
C GLU A 752 11.76 15.73 -6.66
N SER A 753 12.27 15.02 -5.65
CA SER A 753 13.34 14.03 -5.82
C SER A 753 12.91 12.78 -6.58
N SER A 754 11.62 12.43 -6.56
CA SER A 754 11.07 11.30 -7.33
C SER A 754 10.89 11.70 -8.80
N LEU A 755 10.31 12.88 -9.07
CA LEU A 755 10.15 13.42 -10.42
C LEU A 755 11.49 13.63 -11.14
N GLY A 756 12.52 14.08 -10.41
CA GLY A 756 13.89 14.23 -10.92
C GLY A 756 14.65 12.92 -11.15
N SER A 757 14.09 11.76 -10.79
CA SER A 757 14.79 10.47 -10.82
C SER A 757 14.92 9.88 -12.23
N VAL A 758 16.04 10.16 -12.89
CA VAL A 758 16.46 9.45 -14.12
C VAL A 758 16.64 7.94 -13.88
N ALA A 759 16.94 7.53 -12.65
CA ALA A 759 17.11 6.12 -12.27
C ALA A 759 15.81 5.31 -12.42
N THR A 760 14.65 5.91 -12.11
CA THR A 760 13.34 5.25 -12.24
C THR A 760 13.04 4.91 -13.70
N LYS A 761 13.18 5.90 -14.60
CA LYS A 761 13.00 5.69 -16.05
C LYS A 761 13.99 4.67 -16.63
N LEU A 762 15.22 4.64 -16.11
CA LEU A 762 16.23 3.65 -16.52
C LEU A 762 15.87 2.23 -16.05
N ASN A 763 15.34 2.05 -14.83
CA ASN A 763 14.86 0.74 -14.37
C ASN A 763 13.69 0.26 -15.25
N PHE A 764 12.72 1.13 -15.57
CA PHE A 764 11.61 0.81 -16.46
C PHE A 764 12.09 0.36 -17.86
N PHE A 765 13.09 1.05 -18.42
CA PHE A 765 13.69 0.66 -19.70
C PHE A 765 14.42 -0.70 -19.64
N ILE A 766 15.10 -1.00 -18.53
CA ILE A 766 15.73 -2.31 -18.30
C ILE A 766 14.67 -3.40 -18.19
N HIS A 767 13.54 -3.16 -17.52
CA HIS A 767 12.39 -4.07 -17.48
C HIS A 767 11.77 -4.30 -18.86
N ASN A 768 11.51 -3.23 -19.62
CA ASN A 768 11.03 -3.32 -21.00
C ASN A 768 11.91 -4.25 -21.85
N LEU A 769 13.24 -4.09 -21.75
CA LEU A 769 14.22 -4.89 -22.48
C LEU A 769 14.37 -6.33 -21.96
N ALA A 770 14.24 -6.54 -20.64
CA ALA A 770 14.29 -7.87 -20.03
C ALA A 770 13.08 -8.73 -20.47
N GLN A 771 11.87 -8.17 -20.43
CA GLN A 771 10.66 -8.87 -20.84
C GLN A 771 10.64 -9.22 -22.34
N MET A 772 11.31 -8.43 -23.20
CA MET A 772 11.50 -8.78 -24.61
C MET A 772 12.35 -10.06 -24.83
N LYS A 773 13.10 -10.54 -23.82
CA LYS A 773 13.78 -11.85 -23.89
C LYS A 773 12.88 -13.03 -23.55
N PHE A 774 11.69 -12.79 -22.99
CA PHE A 774 10.72 -13.82 -22.60
C PHE A 774 9.47 -13.83 -23.52
N ALA A 775 9.36 -12.87 -24.44
CA ALA A 775 8.38 -12.90 -25.51
C ALA A 775 8.73 -13.99 -26.54
N SER A 776 7.75 -14.82 -26.89
CA SER A 776 7.89 -15.82 -27.96
C SER A 776 8.08 -15.16 -29.33
N SER A 777 8.92 -15.75 -30.17
CA SER A 777 9.53 -15.11 -31.33
C SER A 777 8.65 -15.09 -32.59
N GLU A 778 7.59 -14.28 -32.62
CA GLU A 778 6.77 -14.07 -33.83
C GLU A 778 6.69 -12.59 -34.32
N ASP A 779 6.79 -11.60 -33.43
CA ASP A 779 6.77 -10.18 -33.84
C ASP A 779 8.10 -9.72 -34.47
N ARG A 780 8.06 -9.37 -35.77
CA ARG A 780 9.20 -8.73 -36.46
C ARG A 780 9.37 -7.26 -36.02
N PRO A 781 10.61 -6.75 -35.84
CA PRO A 781 10.82 -5.35 -35.50
C PRO A 781 10.32 -4.39 -36.59
N THR A 782 9.44 -3.46 -36.23
CA THR A 782 8.97 -2.33 -37.07
C THR A 782 9.66 -1.02 -36.70
N LEU A 783 9.54 0.03 -37.52
CA LEU A 783 10.03 1.39 -37.23
C LEU A 783 8.90 2.26 -36.69
N SER A 784 9.16 3.08 -35.67
CA SER A 784 8.12 3.85 -34.96
C SER A 784 7.33 4.87 -35.81
N PHE A 785 7.87 5.23 -36.98
CA PHE A 785 7.29 6.22 -37.89
C PHE A 785 6.84 5.62 -39.25
N ALA A 786 7.01 4.32 -39.46
CA ALA A 786 6.63 3.63 -40.71
C ALA A 786 5.68 2.45 -40.39
N PRO A 787 4.34 2.68 -40.37
CA PRO A 787 3.35 1.68 -39.95
C PRO A 787 3.06 0.61 -41.01
N ARG A 788 3.74 0.63 -42.16
CA ARG A 788 3.68 -0.39 -43.21
C ARG A 788 5.07 -0.91 -43.48
N VAL A 789 5.18 -2.22 -43.70
CA VAL A 789 6.45 -2.88 -44.03
C VAL A 789 6.63 -2.88 -45.56
N HIS A 790 7.74 -2.30 -45.99
CA HIS A 790 8.16 -2.27 -47.39
C HIS A 790 9.34 -3.23 -47.62
N THR A 791 9.45 -3.77 -48.82
CA THR A 791 10.40 -4.84 -49.17
C THR A 791 11.00 -4.60 -50.55
N VAL A 792 12.08 -5.32 -50.87
CA VAL A 792 12.67 -5.31 -52.23
C VAL A 792 11.66 -5.68 -53.34
N LYS A 793 10.58 -6.41 -53.00
CA LYS A 793 9.51 -6.79 -53.93
C LYS A 793 8.43 -5.73 -54.10
N SER A 794 8.20 -4.84 -53.13
CA SER A 794 7.21 -3.75 -53.24
C SER A 794 7.80 -2.51 -53.90
N ASP A 795 9.09 -2.26 -53.66
CA ASP A 795 9.73 -0.98 -53.97
C ASP A 795 10.72 -1.06 -55.15
N GLY A 796 11.27 -2.25 -55.45
CA GLY A 796 12.40 -2.41 -56.37
C GLY A 796 13.75 -2.19 -55.68
N LEU A 797 14.83 -2.76 -56.23
CA LEU A 797 16.16 -2.78 -55.59
C LEU A 797 16.71 -1.36 -55.41
N ILE A 798 17.04 -0.98 -54.18
CA ILE A 798 17.76 0.27 -53.89
C ILE A 798 19.17 0.15 -54.44
N ARG A 799 19.49 0.96 -55.46
CA ARG A 799 20.78 0.98 -56.15
C ARG A 799 21.77 1.94 -55.49
N ASN A 800 21.27 3.06 -54.96
CA ASN A 800 22.09 4.12 -54.39
C ASN A 800 21.28 4.97 -53.40
N LEU A 801 21.97 5.49 -52.37
CA LEU A 801 21.41 6.37 -51.36
C LEU A 801 22.41 7.49 -51.05
N TYR A 802 21.97 8.74 -51.11
CA TYR A 802 22.85 9.89 -50.84
C TYR A 802 22.12 11.05 -50.17
N ILE A 803 22.65 11.56 -49.07
CA ILE A 803 22.09 12.71 -48.34
C ILE A 803 22.55 14.01 -49.00
N CYS A 804 21.66 14.62 -49.76
CA CYS A 804 21.94 15.85 -50.52
C CYS A 804 22.14 17.07 -49.61
N ARG A 805 21.22 17.28 -48.66
CA ARG A 805 21.17 18.47 -47.80
C ARG A 805 20.50 18.15 -46.47
N HIS A 806 20.74 18.97 -45.45
CA HIS A 806 19.83 19.09 -44.32
C HIS A 806 18.83 20.24 -44.56
N ILE A 807 17.76 20.25 -43.79
CA ILE A 807 16.76 21.32 -43.68
C ILE A 807 16.38 21.48 -42.21
N ARG A 808 16.09 22.72 -41.80
CA ARG A 808 15.61 23.01 -40.45
C ARG A 808 14.11 22.71 -40.35
N THR A 809 13.73 21.83 -39.43
CA THR A 809 12.30 21.49 -39.22
C THR A 809 11.54 22.66 -38.56
N THR A 810 10.25 22.77 -38.88
CA THR A 810 9.34 23.80 -38.34
C THR A 810 8.84 23.51 -36.93
N ASN A 811 9.26 22.38 -36.33
CA ASN A 811 8.81 21.93 -35.01
C ASN A 811 9.56 22.68 -33.87
N PRO A 812 8.97 22.84 -32.66
CA PRO A 812 9.56 23.63 -31.56
C PRO A 812 10.96 23.19 -31.12
N SER A 813 11.32 21.93 -31.37
CA SER A 813 12.60 21.29 -31.01
C SER A 813 13.84 21.84 -31.73
N LYS A 814 13.70 22.69 -32.76
CA LYS A 814 14.80 23.23 -33.59
C LYS A 814 15.70 22.15 -34.22
N THR A 815 15.15 20.96 -34.48
CA THR A 815 15.85 19.82 -35.09
C THR A 815 16.09 19.98 -36.59
N TYR A 816 17.15 19.35 -37.11
CA TYR A 816 17.40 19.23 -38.55
C TYR A 816 16.91 17.87 -39.08
N ALA A 817 16.31 17.88 -40.26
CA ALA A 817 16.02 16.70 -41.06
C ALA A 817 16.99 16.63 -42.26
N PHE A 818 17.34 15.42 -42.66
CA PHE A 818 18.26 15.12 -43.75
C PHE A 818 17.45 14.64 -44.96
N VAL A 819 17.68 15.25 -46.12
CA VAL A 819 17.01 14.90 -47.38
C VAL A 819 17.86 13.85 -48.09
N VAL A 820 17.38 12.61 -48.06
CA VAL A 820 18.02 11.44 -48.68
C VAL A 820 17.48 11.26 -50.09
N LYS A 821 18.38 11.27 -51.07
CA LYS A 821 18.15 10.83 -52.44
C LYS A 821 18.10 9.30 -52.47
N VAL A 822 17.03 8.74 -53.01
CA VAL A 822 16.82 7.30 -53.18
C VAL A 822 16.74 6.99 -54.67
N GLU A 823 17.68 6.18 -55.16
CA GLU A 823 17.71 5.70 -56.55
C GLU A 823 17.44 4.19 -56.53
N ARG A 824 16.40 3.75 -57.24
CA ARG A 824 16.03 2.33 -57.37
C ARG A 824 16.16 1.83 -58.79
N GLU A 825 16.42 0.54 -58.92
CA GLU A 825 16.48 -0.14 -60.21
C GLU A 825 15.10 -0.12 -60.90
N GLY A 826 15.08 0.25 -62.19
CA GLY A 826 13.85 0.37 -62.99
C GLY A 826 13.09 1.70 -62.86
N GLN A 827 13.41 2.57 -61.89
CA GLN A 827 12.79 3.90 -61.75
C GLN A 827 13.67 4.98 -62.41
N GLN A 828 13.09 5.76 -63.34
CA GLN A 828 13.78 6.93 -63.93
C GLN A 828 13.69 8.19 -63.06
N GLU A 829 12.68 8.29 -62.19
CA GLU A 829 12.52 9.41 -61.27
C GLU A 829 13.30 9.20 -59.97
N VAL A 830 13.96 10.27 -59.52
CA VAL A 830 14.70 10.32 -58.25
C VAL A 830 13.73 10.63 -57.11
N GLN A 831 13.63 9.73 -56.13
CA GLN A 831 12.84 10.01 -54.93
C GLN A 831 13.69 10.74 -53.86
N LEU A 832 13.06 11.65 -53.12
CA LEU A 832 13.67 12.40 -52.03
C LEU A 832 12.87 12.17 -50.74
N VAL A 833 13.47 11.55 -49.72
CA VAL A 833 12.81 11.26 -48.44
C VAL A 833 13.49 12.00 -47.29
N GLN A 834 12.71 12.55 -46.35
CA GLN A 834 13.21 13.37 -45.25
C GLN A 834 13.31 12.53 -43.97
N ARG A 835 14.50 12.45 -43.35
CA ARG A 835 14.76 11.64 -42.14
C ARG A 835 15.62 12.38 -41.13
N THR A 836 15.31 12.28 -39.85
CA THR A 836 16.06 12.92 -38.75
C THR A 836 17.19 12.02 -38.24
N PHE A 837 18.14 12.59 -37.50
CA PHE A 837 19.25 11.82 -36.90
C PHE A 837 18.76 10.72 -35.93
N GLU A 838 17.69 10.97 -35.18
CA GLU A 838 17.14 9.97 -34.24
C GLU A 838 16.36 8.86 -34.97
N GLU A 839 15.71 9.16 -36.11
CA GLU A 839 15.14 8.11 -36.97
C GLU A 839 16.26 7.21 -37.55
N PHE A 840 17.37 7.79 -38.03
CA PHE A 840 18.55 7.03 -38.46
C PHE A 840 19.15 6.17 -37.32
N TYR A 841 19.17 6.69 -36.09
CA TYR A 841 19.59 5.95 -34.91
C TYR A 841 18.60 4.82 -34.55
N GLU A 842 17.29 5.02 -34.73
CA GLU A 842 16.29 3.96 -34.55
C GLU A 842 16.53 2.82 -35.53
N LEU A 843 16.70 3.11 -36.84
CA LEU A 843 17.03 2.10 -37.84
C LEU A 843 18.26 1.30 -37.42
N HIS A 844 19.35 1.97 -37.06
CA HIS A 844 20.58 1.28 -36.66
C HIS A 844 20.37 0.42 -35.39
N SER A 845 19.61 0.91 -34.43
CA SER A 845 19.29 0.20 -33.18
C SER A 845 18.41 -1.03 -33.42
N LYS A 846 17.42 -0.93 -34.32
CA LYS A 846 16.55 -2.05 -34.73
C LYS A 846 17.32 -3.09 -35.53
N MET A 847 18.20 -2.66 -36.44
CA MET A 847 19.09 -3.56 -37.20
C MET A 847 20.03 -4.36 -36.28
N ARG A 848 20.52 -3.79 -35.18
CA ARG A 848 21.31 -4.51 -34.14
C ARG A 848 20.52 -5.59 -33.38
N LEU A 849 19.19 -5.62 -33.46
CA LEU A 849 18.38 -6.71 -32.88
C LEU A 849 18.29 -7.91 -33.84
N ILE A 850 18.50 -7.70 -35.14
CA ILE A 850 18.39 -8.73 -36.19
C ILE A 850 19.78 -9.25 -36.59
N PHE A 851 20.80 -8.38 -36.62
CA PHE A 851 22.13 -8.70 -37.13
C PHE A 851 23.23 -8.45 -36.08
N PRO A 852 24.23 -9.33 -35.97
CA PRO A 852 25.40 -9.09 -35.12
C PRO A 852 26.13 -7.79 -35.51
N SER A 853 26.67 -7.08 -34.53
CA SER A 853 27.40 -5.81 -34.74
C SER A 853 28.57 -5.91 -35.74
N SER A 854 29.13 -7.10 -35.95
CA SER A 854 30.18 -7.37 -36.94
C SER A 854 29.70 -7.42 -38.40
N ARG A 855 28.38 -7.45 -38.64
CA ARG A 855 27.75 -7.38 -39.98
C ARG A 855 27.12 -6.02 -40.28
N LEU A 856 27.21 -5.06 -39.36
CA LEU A 856 26.58 -3.74 -39.48
C LEU A 856 27.65 -2.65 -39.60
N PRO A 857 27.42 -1.61 -40.43
CA PRO A 857 28.32 -0.47 -40.52
C PRO A 857 28.34 0.34 -39.21
N SER A 858 29.46 1.02 -38.95
CA SER A 858 29.62 1.89 -37.79
C SER A 858 28.67 3.09 -37.86
N PHE A 859 27.97 3.37 -36.76
CA PHE A 859 27.02 4.49 -36.65
C PHE A 859 27.64 5.66 -35.88
N PRO A 860 27.36 6.93 -36.26
CA PRO A 860 27.92 8.10 -35.59
C PRO A 860 27.56 8.20 -34.10
N SER A 861 28.47 8.77 -33.29
CA SER A 861 28.23 8.95 -31.85
C SER A 861 27.08 9.93 -31.58
N ARG A 862 26.15 9.55 -30.69
CA ARG A 862 25.10 10.45 -30.18
C ARG A 862 25.71 11.65 -29.43
N PHE A 863 26.87 11.47 -28.80
CA PHE A 863 27.60 12.53 -28.08
C PHE A 863 28.77 13.06 -28.91
N VAL A 864 28.81 14.38 -29.11
CA VAL A 864 29.92 15.09 -29.79
C VAL A 864 30.51 16.09 -28.81
N ILE A 865 31.81 15.97 -28.52
CA ILE A 865 32.53 16.89 -27.64
C ILE A 865 32.98 18.10 -28.47
N GLY A 866 32.22 19.20 -28.43
CA GLY A 866 32.53 20.45 -29.13
C GLY A 866 31.46 21.53 -28.92
N ARG A 867 31.86 22.81 -28.90
CA ARG A 867 30.97 23.96 -28.63
C ARG A 867 30.20 24.48 -29.87
N SER A 868 29.94 23.64 -30.87
CA SER A 868 29.23 24.02 -32.11
C SER A 868 27.75 23.63 -32.10
N ARG A 869 26.91 24.40 -31.38
CA ARG A 869 25.44 24.30 -31.51
C ARG A 869 24.96 25.07 -32.73
N GLY A 870 24.60 24.38 -33.81
CA GLY A 870 24.05 25.02 -35.00
C GLY A 870 24.27 24.21 -36.29
N GLU A 871 24.18 24.92 -37.42
CA GLU A 871 24.23 24.38 -38.78
C GLU A 871 25.47 23.53 -39.07
N ALA A 872 26.66 23.95 -38.61
CA ALA A 872 27.89 23.19 -38.74
C ALA A 872 27.87 21.79 -38.09
N MET A 873 26.97 21.52 -37.12
CA MET A 873 26.74 20.17 -36.60
C MET A 873 25.83 19.35 -37.54
N ALA A 874 24.92 20.00 -38.26
CA ALA A 874 24.08 19.35 -39.27
C ALA A 874 24.91 19.01 -40.52
N ASP A 875 25.82 19.87 -40.97
CA ASP A 875 26.76 19.56 -42.06
C ASP A 875 27.65 18.36 -41.73
N ARG A 876 28.32 18.40 -40.56
CA ARG A 876 29.13 17.28 -40.09
C ARG A 876 28.32 15.97 -39.98
N ARG A 877 27.09 16.03 -39.46
CA ARG A 877 26.20 14.86 -39.37
C ARG A 877 25.70 14.38 -40.74
N LYS A 878 25.55 15.25 -41.74
CA LYS A 878 25.25 14.84 -43.13
C LYS A 878 26.37 13.97 -43.67
N ASP A 879 27.63 14.35 -43.47
CA ASP A 879 28.77 13.59 -43.99
C ASP A 879 28.99 12.28 -43.23
N GLU A 880 28.87 12.30 -41.89
CA GLU A 880 28.90 11.11 -41.04
C GLU A 880 27.76 10.12 -41.38
N LEU A 881 26.54 10.61 -41.67
CA LEU A 881 25.42 9.78 -42.11
C LEU A 881 25.54 9.32 -43.56
N ASN A 882 26.12 10.11 -44.48
CA ASN A 882 26.46 9.68 -45.84
C ASN A 882 27.40 8.46 -45.79
N GLY A 883 28.42 8.50 -44.92
CA GLY A 883 29.29 7.37 -44.66
C GLY A 883 28.52 6.14 -44.18
N TYR A 884 27.66 6.29 -43.15
CA TYR A 884 26.83 5.19 -42.64
C TYR A 884 25.93 4.56 -43.72
N VAL A 885 25.21 5.41 -44.47
CA VAL A 885 24.23 5.00 -45.48
C VAL A 885 24.89 4.31 -46.67
N TRP A 886 26.06 4.78 -47.12
CA TRP A 886 26.82 4.13 -48.20
C TRP A 886 27.26 2.71 -47.79
N HIS A 887 27.81 2.53 -46.58
CA HIS A 887 28.19 1.20 -46.11
C HIS A 887 27.00 0.28 -45.80
N LEU A 888 25.81 0.83 -45.54
CA LEU A 888 24.59 0.05 -45.27
C LEU A 888 24.07 -0.66 -46.53
N ILE A 889 24.11 -0.01 -47.70
CA ILE A 889 23.67 -0.61 -48.97
C ILE A 889 24.73 -1.51 -49.62
N HIS A 890 26.01 -1.34 -49.26
CA HIS A 890 27.11 -2.23 -49.65
C HIS A 890 27.39 -3.34 -48.61
N ALA A 891 26.51 -3.52 -47.62
CA ALA A 891 26.54 -4.66 -46.70
C ALA A 891 26.11 -5.96 -47.40
N SER A 892 26.15 -7.10 -46.69
CA SER A 892 25.68 -8.37 -47.27
C SER A 892 24.18 -8.30 -47.63
N PRO A 893 23.70 -9.09 -48.62
CA PRO A 893 22.33 -8.96 -49.13
C PRO A 893 21.24 -9.08 -48.04
N GLU A 894 21.46 -9.90 -47.01
CA GLU A 894 20.52 -10.07 -45.90
C GLU A 894 20.35 -8.79 -45.07
N VAL A 895 21.42 -7.99 -44.97
CA VAL A 895 21.44 -6.70 -44.25
C VAL A 895 20.91 -5.59 -45.16
N ALA A 896 21.44 -5.48 -46.39
CA ALA A 896 21.10 -4.42 -47.34
C ALA A 896 19.67 -4.53 -47.88
N GLN A 897 19.11 -5.73 -47.98
CA GLN A 897 17.75 -5.99 -48.49
C GLN A 897 16.71 -6.24 -47.38
N CYS A 898 17.04 -5.94 -46.12
CA CYS A 898 16.16 -6.13 -44.97
C CYS A 898 14.91 -5.22 -45.03
N ASP A 899 13.75 -5.78 -44.66
CA ASP A 899 12.46 -5.10 -44.51
C ASP A 899 12.55 -3.73 -43.79
N LEU A 900 13.40 -3.62 -42.76
CA LEU A 900 13.66 -2.37 -42.03
C LEU A 900 14.29 -1.29 -42.90
N VAL A 901 15.25 -1.64 -43.75
CA VAL A 901 15.97 -0.70 -44.63
C VAL A 901 14.99 -0.16 -45.69
N TYR A 902 14.17 -1.03 -46.25
CA TYR A 902 13.19 -0.66 -47.28
C TYR A 902 12.06 0.19 -46.69
N SER A 903 11.54 -0.18 -45.53
CA SER A 903 10.56 0.63 -44.77
C SER A 903 11.14 1.99 -44.34
N PHE A 904 12.44 2.09 -44.10
CA PHE A 904 13.09 3.35 -43.77
C PHE A 904 13.17 4.32 -44.95
N PHE A 905 13.51 3.84 -46.14
CA PHE A 905 13.72 4.66 -47.34
C PHE A 905 12.48 4.75 -48.29
N HIS A 906 11.33 4.19 -47.90
CA HIS A 906 10.06 4.44 -48.58
C HIS A 906 9.53 5.87 -48.34
N PRO A 907 8.97 6.59 -49.34
CA PRO A 907 8.38 7.90 -49.11
C PRO A 907 7.26 7.90 -48.07
N LEU A 908 7.16 8.98 -47.29
CA LEU A 908 6.07 9.21 -46.35
C LEU A 908 5.23 10.42 -46.83
N PRO A 909 3.95 10.57 -46.43
CA PRO A 909 3.10 11.71 -46.82
C PRO A 909 3.62 13.11 -46.44
N ARG A 910 4.73 13.20 -45.69
CA ARG A 910 5.47 14.43 -45.37
C ARG A 910 6.52 14.81 -46.43
N ASP A 911 6.86 13.88 -47.32
CA ASP A 911 7.91 14.00 -48.33
C ASP A 911 7.35 14.61 -49.66
N ASP A 912 6.06 14.45 -49.96
CA ASP A 912 5.39 14.78 -51.24
C ASP A 912 5.05 16.27 -51.51
N ARG A 913 5.65 17.25 -50.79
CA ARG A 913 5.23 18.67 -50.89
C ARG A 913 6.11 19.53 -51.81
N PRO A 914 5.68 19.89 -53.03
CA PRO A 914 6.27 21.01 -53.78
C PRO A 914 5.99 22.34 -53.03
N GLY A 915 6.97 23.24 -53.05
CA GLY A 915 6.95 24.43 -52.18
C GLY A 915 6.06 25.57 -52.67
N THR A 916 5.51 26.34 -51.71
CA THR A 916 4.93 27.66 -51.95
C THR A 916 5.23 28.58 -50.76
N THR A 917 5.79 29.76 -51.05
CA THR A 917 6.08 30.80 -50.05
C THR A 917 5.06 31.92 -50.11
N THR A 918 4.30 32.13 -49.03
CA THR A 918 3.73 33.44 -48.67
C THR A 918 3.38 33.46 -47.19
N SER A 919 4.04 34.31 -46.41
CA SER A 919 3.68 34.61 -45.03
C SER A 919 2.90 35.93 -44.97
N LYS A 920 1.62 35.86 -44.59
CA LYS A 920 0.92 37.00 -43.98
C LYS A 920 0.94 36.83 -42.45
N PRO A 921 1.25 37.86 -41.66
CA PRO A 921 0.90 37.85 -40.23
C PRO A 921 -0.62 37.81 -40.07
N ALA A 922 -1.11 37.11 -39.06
CA ALA A 922 -2.47 37.31 -38.56
C ALA A 922 -2.45 38.42 -37.52
N GLU A 923 -3.38 39.37 -37.62
CA GLU A 923 -3.56 40.42 -36.60
C GLU A 923 -4.19 39.81 -35.35
N ILE A 924 -3.60 40.08 -34.18
CA ILE A 924 -4.16 39.65 -32.89
C ILE A 924 -5.08 40.75 -32.39
N SER A 925 -6.39 40.48 -32.35
CA SER A 925 -7.35 41.36 -31.71
C SER A 925 -7.15 41.37 -30.20
N TRP A 926 -6.97 42.56 -29.61
CA TRP A 926 -6.96 42.77 -28.16
C TRP A 926 -8.04 43.80 -27.78
N SER A 927 -9.10 43.34 -27.13
CA SER A 927 -10.02 44.21 -26.37
C SER A 927 -9.38 44.57 -25.01
N PRO A 928 -9.27 45.86 -24.65
CA PRO A 928 -8.67 46.29 -23.38
C PRO A 928 -9.66 46.33 -22.21
N ALA A 929 -9.10 46.39 -21.00
CA ALA A 929 -9.75 46.41 -19.68
C ALA A 929 -10.35 45.05 -19.23
N SER A 930 -10.37 44.72 -17.93
CA SER A 930 -10.03 45.50 -16.72
C SER A 930 -9.27 44.66 -15.68
N GLY A 931 -8.43 45.31 -14.86
CA GLY A 931 -7.77 44.69 -13.70
C GLY A 931 -6.61 43.74 -14.05
N LYS A 932 -5.37 44.14 -13.75
CA LYS A 932 -4.22 43.21 -13.82
C LYS A 932 -4.02 42.55 -12.45
N GLU A 933 -4.71 41.42 -12.26
CA GLU A 933 -4.28 40.41 -11.29
C GLU A 933 -2.88 39.91 -11.69
N LEU A 934 -1.95 39.82 -10.74
CA LEU A 934 -0.56 39.36 -11.00
C LEU A 934 -0.31 37.94 -10.49
N GLY A 935 -1.39 37.19 -10.23
CA GLY A 935 -1.38 35.87 -9.61
C GLY A 935 -1.74 35.91 -8.13
N GLU A 936 -1.72 34.73 -7.48
CA GLU A 936 -2.08 34.56 -6.08
C GLU A 936 -1.03 33.72 -5.36
N VAL A 937 -0.78 34.01 -4.08
CA VAL A 937 0.13 33.25 -3.20
C VAL A 937 -0.65 32.57 -2.06
N LYS A 938 -0.48 31.25 -1.93
CA LYS A 938 -1.01 30.46 -0.81
C LYS A 938 -0.03 30.51 0.36
N LEU A 939 -0.49 30.92 1.53
CA LEU A 939 0.30 30.90 2.77
C LEU A 939 -0.37 30.02 3.82
N SER A 940 0.44 29.47 4.72
CA SER A 940 0.00 28.99 6.03
C SER A 940 0.68 29.81 7.11
N ILE A 941 -0.10 30.45 7.98
CA ILE A 941 0.35 31.35 9.04
C ILE A 941 -0.14 30.82 10.39
N SER A 942 0.75 30.72 11.38
CA SER A 942 0.38 30.39 12.76
C SER A 942 1.30 31.07 13.78
N TYR A 943 0.83 31.19 15.02
CA TYR A 943 1.58 31.83 16.10
C TYR A 943 1.53 31.00 17.39
N LYS A 944 2.71 30.71 17.95
CA LYS A 944 2.90 29.89 19.15
C LYS A 944 4.22 30.26 19.84
N ASN A 945 4.25 30.29 21.18
CA ASN A 945 5.46 30.48 22.00
C ASN A 945 6.32 31.70 21.60
N ASP A 946 5.70 32.88 21.43
CA ASP A 946 6.31 34.13 20.95
C ASP A 946 7.09 34.01 19.61
N LYS A 947 6.70 33.03 18.79
CA LYS A 947 7.17 32.86 17.41
C LYS A 947 5.99 32.91 16.44
N LEU A 948 6.18 33.65 15.35
CA LEU A 948 5.28 33.69 14.19
C LEU A 948 5.90 32.83 13.08
N PHE A 949 5.13 31.88 12.60
CA PHE A 949 5.48 30.89 11.58
C PHE A 949 4.72 31.24 10.30
N ILE A 950 5.43 31.40 9.18
CA ILE A 950 4.84 31.69 7.87
C ILE A 950 5.42 30.71 6.86
N MET A 951 4.64 29.70 6.46
CA MET A 951 4.98 28.81 5.36
C MET A 951 4.48 29.41 4.05
N VAL A 952 5.42 29.70 3.14
CA VAL A 952 5.09 30.02 1.75
C VAL A 952 4.82 28.70 1.04
N MET A 953 3.58 28.46 0.61
CA MET A 953 3.18 27.17 0.04
C MET A 953 3.34 27.15 -1.48
N HIS A 954 2.46 27.86 -2.18
CA HIS A 954 2.36 27.89 -3.64
C HIS A 954 2.15 29.32 -4.13
N ILE A 955 2.49 29.59 -5.40
CA ILE A 955 1.97 30.75 -6.14
C ILE A 955 1.40 30.23 -7.45
N ARG A 956 0.25 30.73 -7.87
CA ARG A 956 -0.37 30.42 -9.18
C ARG A 956 -0.60 31.68 -10.01
N GLY A 957 -0.57 31.53 -11.33
CA GLY A 957 -0.98 32.58 -12.27
C GLY A 957 0.00 33.73 -12.45
N LEU A 958 1.29 33.57 -12.13
CA LEU A 958 2.28 34.63 -12.40
C LEU A 958 2.39 34.92 -13.91
N VAL A 959 2.59 36.19 -14.26
CA VAL A 959 2.79 36.60 -15.66
C VAL A 959 4.21 36.24 -16.12
N SER A 960 4.34 35.62 -17.30
CA SER A 960 5.64 35.40 -17.95
C SER A 960 6.37 36.73 -18.23
N LEU A 961 7.70 36.67 -18.33
CA LEU A 961 8.53 37.84 -18.61
C LEU A 961 8.28 38.41 -20.02
N THR A 962 8.72 39.65 -20.26
CA THR A 962 8.46 40.41 -21.50
C THR A 962 9.10 39.81 -22.76
N ASP A 963 10.00 38.85 -22.62
CA ASP A 963 10.59 38.05 -23.71
C ASP A 963 9.85 36.73 -23.99
N GLY A 964 8.76 36.46 -23.25
CA GLY A 964 7.98 35.23 -23.32
C GLY A 964 8.55 34.04 -22.52
N THR A 965 9.56 34.27 -21.68
CA THR A 965 10.09 33.22 -20.78
C THR A 965 9.37 33.20 -19.44
N ASP A 966 9.18 32.01 -18.87
CA ASP A 966 8.65 31.89 -17.51
C ASP A 966 9.74 32.30 -16.50
N PRO A 967 9.41 33.07 -15.45
CA PRO A 967 10.40 33.59 -14.51
C PRO A 967 11.06 32.50 -13.65
N ASP A 968 12.15 32.86 -12.97
CA ASP A 968 12.70 32.12 -11.83
C ASP A 968 12.22 32.81 -10.51
N PRO A 969 10.96 32.60 -10.04
CA PRO A 969 10.38 33.38 -8.96
C PRO A 969 10.90 32.98 -7.57
N TYR A 970 10.95 33.95 -6.67
CA TYR A 970 11.16 33.76 -5.23
C TYR A 970 10.42 34.83 -4.41
N VAL A 971 10.14 34.53 -3.13
CA VAL A 971 9.40 35.41 -2.23
C VAL A 971 10.34 36.08 -1.22
N LYS A 972 10.11 37.36 -0.93
CA LYS A 972 10.64 38.08 0.25
C LYS A 972 9.49 38.42 1.19
N LEU A 973 9.69 38.20 2.49
CA LEU A 973 8.78 38.65 3.54
C LEU A 973 9.45 39.73 4.39
N TYR A 974 8.66 40.70 4.83
CA TYR A 974 9.00 41.71 5.83
C TYR A 974 7.85 41.79 6.84
N LEU A 975 8.16 41.99 8.11
CA LEU A 975 7.16 42.10 9.19
C LEU A 975 7.12 43.56 9.68
N LEU A 976 6.17 44.32 9.14
CA LEU A 976 6.03 45.74 9.41
C LEU A 976 5.29 45.99 10.74
N PRO A 977 5.56 47.10 11.44
CA PRO A 977 6.64 48.06 11.18
C PRO A 977 8.02 47.49 11.52
N ASP A 978 8.98 47.62 10.60
CA ASP A 978 10.37 47.15 10.75
C ASP A 978 11.35 48.33 10.85
N PRO A 979 11.42 49.04 12.00
CA PRO A 979 12.28 50.20 12.16
C PRO A 979 13.78 49.85 12.13
N GLN A 980 14.14 48.59 12.43
CA GLN A 980 15.52 48.11 12.44
C GLN A 980 15.96 47.50 11.10
N LYS A 981 15.03 47.26 10.17
CA LYS A 981 15.25 46.61 8.85
C LYS A 981 15.77 45.17 8.96
N THR A 982 15.44 44.47 10.05
CA THR A 982 15.90 43.10 10.39
C THR A 982 14.85 42.01 10.13
N SER A 983 13.62 42.39 9.80
CA SER A 983 12.50 41.46 9.57
C SER A 983 12.60 40.68 8.26
N LYS A 984 13.53 41.03 7.36
CA LYS A 984 13.63 40.41 6.03
C LYS A 984 13.84 38.89 6.12
N ARG A 985 12.97 38.12 5.47
CA ARG A 985 13.13 36.68 5.17
C ARG A 985 12.95 36.46 3.67
N LYS A 986 13.39 35.31 3.14
CA LYS A 986 13.14 34.93 1.75
C LYS A 986 13.12 33.41 1.54
N THR A 987 12.43 32.96 0.51
CA THR A 987 12.50 31.58 0.00
C THR A 987 13.73 31.36 -0.90
N LYS A 988 13.95 30.12 -1.34
CA LYS A 988 14.70 29.80 -2.56
C LYS A 988 13.95 30.31 -3.80
N ALA A 989 14.66 30.37 -4.94
CA ALA A 989 14.05 30.59 -6.25
C ALA A 989 13.63 29.26 -6.88
N ALA A 990 12.35 29.17 -7.25
CA ALA A 990 11.87 28.15 -8.16
C ALA A 990 12.33 28.48 -9.59
N ARG A 991 12.42 27.48 -10.48
CA ARG A 991 12.98 27.68 -11.83
C ARG A 991 11.91 27.60 -12.91
N ARG A 992 11.89 28.61 -13.79
CA ARG A 992 11.12 28.70 -15.04
C ARG A 992 9.68 28.23 -14.89
N THR A 993 8.96 28.87 -13.99
CA THR A 993 7.58 28.52 -13.68
C THR A 993 6.76 29.74 -13.28
N CYS A 994 5.56 29.83 -13.83
CA CYS A 994 4.54 30.77 -13.39
C CYS A 994 3.70 30.23 -12.21
N ASN A 995 3.88 28.95 -11.88
CA ASN A 995 3.13 28.22 -10.86
C ASN A 995 4.11 27.52 -9.86
N PRO A 996 4.98 28.25 -9.13
CA PRO A 996 5.94 27.64 -8.22
C PRO A 996 5.28 27.03 -6.97
N THR A 997 5.73 25.82 -6.62
CA THR A 997 5.64 25.28 -5.26
C THR A 997 6.91 25.66 -4.49
N TYR A 998 6.76 25.99 -3.22
CA TYR A 998 7.88 26.20 -2.29
C TYR A 998 7.78 25.27 -1.08
N ASN A 999 6.63 25.28 -0.39
CA ASN A 999 6.47 24.73 0.97
C ASN A 999 7.72 25.03 1.83
N GLU A 1000 8.00 26.31 2.03
CA GLU A 1000 9.15 26.79 2.82
C GLU A 1000 8.69 27.60 4.04
N MET A 1001 8.98 27.08 5.24
CA MET A 1001 8.73 27.75 6.51
C MET A 1001 9.73 28.89 6.78
N LEU A 1002 9.21 30.08 7.05
CA LEU A 1002 9.96 31.28 7.42
C LEU A 1002 9.54 31.74 8.82
N VAL A 1003 10.48 31.74 9.76
CA VAL A 1003 10.21 31.97 11.19
C VAL A 1003 10.66 33.36 11.66
N TYR A 1004 9.79 33.96 12.47
CA TYR A 1004 10.00 35.22 13.18
C TYR A 1004 9.95 34.95 14.69
N GLU A 1005 11.07 35.14 15.37
CA GLU A 1005 11.19 34.88 16.81
C GLU A 1005 11.06 36.15 17.65
N ARG A 1006 10.59 36.01 18.90
CA ARG A 1006 10.45 37.09 19.88
C ARG A 1006 9.50 38.19 19.39
N ILE A 1007 8.34 37.75 18.90
CA ILE A 1007 7.18 38.60 18.61
C ILE A 1007 6.21 38.46 19.79
N PRO A 1008 6.10 39.45 20.69
CA PRO A 1008 5.17 39.39 21.82
C PRO A 1008 3.72 39.35 21.33
N ARG A 1009 2.84 38.64 22.05
CA ARG A 1009 1.42 38.52 21.65
C ARG A 1009 0.74 39.88 21.43
N GLY A 1010 1.04 40.88 22.26
CA GLY A 1010 0.47 42.23 22.17
C GLY A 1010 0.92 43.05 20.95
N ASP A 1011 1.99 42.63 20.26
CA ASP A 1011 2.42 43.28 19.03
C ASP A 1011 1.56 42.88 17.83
N LEU A 1012 1.03 41.64 17.79
CA LEU A 1012 0.45 41.03 16.58
C LEU A 1012 -0.64 41.88 15.92
N ASP A 1013 -1.51 42.49 16.72
CA ASP A 1013 -2.60 43.36 16.23
C ASP A 1013 -2.12 44.61 15.48
N GLN A 1014 -0.84 44.96 15.64
CA GLN A 1014 -0.15 46.09 15.01
C GLN A 1014 0.83 45.64 13.92
N ARG A 1015 0.92 44.34 13.62
CA ARG A 1015 1.85 43.78 12.61
C ARG A 1015 1.17 43.50 11.28
N VAL A 1016 1.91 43.76 10.20
CA VAL A 1016 1.51 43.46 8.82
C VAL A 1016 2.65 42.73 8.12
N ILE A 1017 2.37 41.59 7.47
CA ILE A 1017 3.33 40.95 6.58
C ILE A 1017 3.29 41.69 5.24
N HIS A 1018 4.42 42.23 4.79
CA HIS A 1018 4.62 42.68 3.41
C HIS A 1018 5.33 41.58 2.63
N LEU A 1019 4.61 40.95 1.71
CA LEU A 1019 5.09 39.88 0.86
C LEU A 1019 5.41 40.44 -0.53
N ARG A 1020 6.58 40.12 -1.08
CA ARG A 1020 7.01 40.53 -2.43
C ARG A 1020 7.51 39.33 -3.23
N VAL A 1021 6.90 39.07 -4.38
CA VAL A 1021 7.31 38.03 -5.33
C VAL A 1021 8.20 38.66 -6.40
N LEU A 1022 9.38 38.08 -6.64
CA LEU A 1022 10.41 38.63 -7.51
C LEU A 1022 11.01 37.56 -8.41
N GLY A 1023 11.36 37.91 -9.64
CA GLY A 1023 12.16 37.07 -10.53
C GLY A 1023 13.66 37.25 -10.26
N ASP A 1024 14.41 36.15 -10.20
CA ASP A 1024 15.88 36.17 -10.14
C ASP A 1024 16.45 36.35 -11.57
N GLY A 1025 16.83 37.59 -11.90
CA GLY A 1025 17.19 38.00 -13.26
C GLY A 1025 18.68 37.86 -13.59
N ALA A 1026 18.98 37.58 -14.86
CA ALA A 1026 20.33 37.81 -15.38
C ALA A 1026 20.67 39.31 -15.31
N PHE A 1027 21.88 39.65 -14.88
CA PHE A 1027 22.37 41.03 -14.68
C PHE A 1027 21.78 41.81 -13.48
N TRP A 1028 21.55 41.13 -12.36
CA TRP A 1028 21.33 41.70 -11.01
C TRP A 1028 20.03 42.48 -10.76
N GLU A 1029 19.33 42.94 -11.79
CA GLU A 1029 18.00 43.53 -11.62
C GLU A 1029 16.96 42.45 -11.24
N ASN A 1030 16.21 42.71 -10.18
CA ASN A 1030 15.21 41.79 -9.64
C ASN A 1030 13.81 42.31 -9.99
N THR A 1031 13.20 41.77 -11.04
CA THR A 1031 11.86 42.18 -11.49
C THR A 1031 10.81 41.85 -10.42
N LEU A 1032 10.02 42.83 -9.98
CA LEU A 1032 8.86 42.58 -9.14
C LEU A 1032 7.76 41.92 -9.98
N LEU A 1033 7.32 40.73 -9.56
CA LEU A 1033 6.24 39.98 -10.20
C LEU A 1033 4.89 40.30 -9.53
N GLY A 1034 4.89 40.64 -8.24
CA GLY A 1034 3.72 41.14 -7.50
C GLY A 1034 4.03 41.34 -6.01
N GLU A 1035 3.17 42.03 -5.28
CA GLU A 1035 3.26 42.16 -3.82
C GLU A 1035 1.88 42.17 -3.14
N THR A 1036 1.85 41.90 -1.83
CA THR A 1036 0.60 41.92 -1.04
C THR A 1036 0.89 42.23 0.43
N PHE A 1037 -0.13 42.74 1.14
CA PHE A 1037 -0.05 43.18 2.53
C PHE A 1037 -1.09 42.46 3.38
N ILE A 1038 -0.65 41.77 4.43
CA ILE A 1038 -1.47 40.82 5.20
C ILE A 1038 -1.48 41.22 6.68
N PRO A 1039 -2.56 41.85 7.19
CA PRO A 1039 -2.65 42.28 8.59
C PRO A 1039 -2.85 41.10 9.55
N LEU A 1040 -2.06 41.05 10.64
CA LEU A 1040 -2.08 39.93 11.59
C LEU A 1040 -3.15 40.05 12.70
N LYS A 1041 -3.92 41.14 12.73
CA LYS A 1041 -5.01 41.41 13.69
C LYS A 1041 -6.15 40.37 13.71
N LYS A 1042 -6.21 39.44 12.76
CA LYS A 1042 -7.15 38.29 12.75
C LYS A 1042 -6.55 36.98 13.26
N LEU A 1043 -5.24 36.93 13.55
CA LEU A 1043 -4.53 35.68 13.88
C LEU A 1043 -4.74 35.29 15.35
N VAL A 1044 -5.56 34.27 15.59
CA VAL A 1044 -5.75 33.70 16.94
C VAL A 1044 -4.53 32.83 17.31
N PRO A 1045 -3.90 33.03 18.49
CA PRO A 1045 -2.80 32.18 18.94
C PRO A 1045 -3.20 30.70 19.00
N GLY A 1046 -2.35 29.82 18.45
CA GLY A 1046 -2.61 28.38 18.34
C GLY A 1046 -3.49 27.96 17.15
N GLN A 1047 -4.17 28.89 16.47
CA GLN A 1047 -4.88 28.59 15.23
C GLN A 1047 -3.93 28.67 14.03
N HIS A 1048 -4.15 27.77 13.05
CA HIS A 1048 -3.53 27.84 11.74
C HIS A 1048 -4.49 28.52 10.77
N TRP A 1049 -4.01 29.54 10.05
CA TRP A 1049 -4.74 30.19 8.96
C TRP A 1049 -4.06 29.82 7.64
N VAL A 1050 -4.80 29.20 6.72
CA VAL A 1050 -4.32 28.82 5.39
C VAL A 1050 -5.25 29.47 4.36
N ASP A 1051 -4.69 30.26 3.44
CA ASP A 1051 -5.48 31.10 2.55
C ASP A 1051 -4.70 31.48 1.28
N TRP A 1052 -5.42 31.95 0.26
CA TRP A 1052 -4.85 32.53 -0.95
C TRP A 1052 -4.89 34.07 -0.87
N HIS A 1053 -3.77 34.72 -1.20
CA HIS A 1053 -3.67 36.17 -1.22
C HIS A 1053 -3.35 36.66 -2.63
N GLN A 1054 -4.19 37.55 -3.14
CA GLN A 1054 -4.02 38.22 -4.43
C GLN A 1054 -2.77 39.10 -4.43
N LEU A 1055 -2.03 39.07 -5.55
CA LEU A 1055 -0.82 39.86 -5.76
C LEU A 1055 -1.15 41.15 -6.54
N GLY A 1056 -0.99 42.28 -5.86
CA GLY A 1056 -1.11 43.61 -6.43
C GLY A 1056 0.17 44.10 -7.13
N ALA A 1057 0.00 45.15 -7.94
CA ALA A 1057 1.11 45.91 -8.49
C ALA A 1057 1.77 46.81 -7.43
N ALA A 1058 3.00 47.26 -7.69
CA ALA A 1058 3.79 48.03 -6.72
C ALA A 1058 3.02 49.24 -6.16
N GLY A 1059 2.77 49.23 -4.84
CA GLY A 1059 2.11 50.33 -4.12
C GLY A 1059 0.58 50.38 -4.15
N SER A 1060 -0.13 49.32 -4.58
CA SER A 1060 -1.61 49.28 -4.63
C SER A 1060 -2.28 49.59 -3.30
N ASP A 1061 -1.81 48.99 -2.19
CA ASP A 1061 -2.50 49.00 -0.89
C ASP A 1061 -1.86 49.99 0.11
N SER A 1062 -1.57 51.20 -0.36
CA SER A 1062 -1.05 52.29 0.49
C SER A 1062 -2.15 53.15 1.13
N ALA A 1063 -3.42 52.71 1.07
CA ALA A 1063 -4.57 53.49 1.49
C ALA A 1063 -5.75 52.64 2.04
N HIS A 1064 -5.57 51.99 3.21
CA HIS A 1064 -6.64 51.71 4.17
C HIS A 1064 -6.11 51.50 5.60
#